data_AF-C4M262-F1
#
_entry.id   AF-C4M262-F1
#
_cell.length_a   1.000
_cell.length_b   1.000
_cell.length_c   1.000
_cell.angle_alpha   90.00
_cell.angle_beta   90.00
_cell.angle_gamma   90.00
#
_symmetry.space_group_name_H-M   'P 1'
#
loop_
_entity.id
_entity.type
_entity.pdbx_description
1 polymer ?
#
loop_
_entity_poly.entity_id
_entity_poly.type
_entity_poly.pdbx_seq_one_letter_code
_entity_poly.pdbx_strand_id
1 'polypeptide(L)'
;MSESISLSNSYESTVSSSNETKVDNVVDEVQKTQPVQQKKPTLAELIAMQKAGTLPKQYTQKEKIAAGTDMSNGSVKTQQVETTPTTTDKKPTLAELIAMQKAGTLPKQYTEKEKIAAGTDLSNGNPPAKKPTLAELIAMQKAGNLPKQYTQKEKIAAGTDMSNGSVKTQQVETTPTQTTTDKKPTLAELLAMQKAGTLPNEFQKQKAPVEEVVKRESFIHREISAIEEEVSKYGDGREAQIKEENLYYSERELTVLQNMFEFFMKKAPNILSTMFSNRDKAEELADAVLNLTYSKRLALDFVSQMLKEEFETHTDSHSLFRENTSATRVAKSFLAKVGRKYLLDIYKPFVQEIIHSDISFEIDDHRETDKEKLETNKQNLFEACRKLFDLVIDSFDLLPPGVKLLARIFNEYAAQFFGELSDDSRNSLTGSFIMLRYINPAIFSPEKYGIVDDPKEISMSGRRNLILLSKVLQNLSNGVKFIQEKEPFMLPLNVILDEYLDKFKRYFRRIVNVAKNFPFVLVVEETAITDMKPIALIHKELCERADEIIGTSSSEISEEFCKYMVSLGKYSDKTHSFGEFKEEIQIKLKEFLIKNKHEAVYISSFSCEINGNKIDGILIVTLHHIVILDQSFNVVKEIHVFDIQNVTSANKMGMSFQLKDGTSLVGETVHPDQIIIAMLRSFKSSFADGVYGFVVDVPSHRSAAFKNVFSLQTFNTCGGFSGIYNAFCTYKKVPINESVQAFIEGTKEGLEGAKELNCLMFNTTDPNNKNDAMSPTEFQPVLSALRTNKYFTKLNIESTSLVGCEEELKKVLEDNETLECIRLNDVGIKEWDTILCAYIEKNKSHNIKEIDLGNNKLESKALASLAKIIVKYQINKINLNHCISNDKSISSFFEGFQECLEKKIHLPLTSLKLEGAKMGSESLDFMTNQFAKIFPNLMELNLSNLDVKNSGEVVNVLKGLNFLVQVDLSGISIGKKTETGLAKIVSTLNNLKELHLRNCSIPATVLKEVIENLKSSEVILDLQGMQFDDEGINSLAESIKINKNIISFDISQTNVKDKGLSKILDALVENTVVETLNISKTINGDDTEGLMAALLKYLKKATSLKNLILEGGNKTDQQLGLNMIPVLNSLVKNEHIVSLDIQSQGMGNKGAFALANLLKITKTLQTLKWDQNEIGIFGLRAVVDSMRVNTSVKELQLPILDCRALRVQGKFNDGNKIIGELVKSVQKKGL
;
A
#
# COMPACT_ATOMS: atom_id res chain seq x y z
N MET A 1 61.68 14.16 -17.82
CA MET A 1 61.16 15.52 -18.06
C MET A 1 60.07 15.71 -17.01
N SER A 2 60.21 16.52 -15.94
CA SER A 2 60.56 17.96 -15.88
C SER A 2 59.42 18.80 -16.48
N GLU A 3 58.76 19.74 -15.79
CA GLU A 3 58.97 20.42 -14.48
C GLU A 3 57.59 20.53 -13.74
N SER A 4 57.43 20.40 -12.41
CA SER A 4 57.74 21.34 -11.30
C SER A 4 57.27 22.79 -11.55
N ILE A 5 56.44 23.39 -10.68
CA ILE A 5 56.80 24.20 -9.49
C ILE A 5 55.45 24.51 -8.76
N SER A 6 55.16 24.26 -7.47
CA SER A 6 55.80 24.58 -6.16
C SER A 6 55.71 26.06 -5.77
N LEU A 7 55.02 26.44 -4.68
CA LEU A 7 55.57 26.91 -3.37
C LEU A 7 54.48 27.84 -2.75
N SER A 8 54.41 28.22 -1.47
CA SER A 8 54.72 27.64 -0.15
C SER A 8 54.62 28.78 0.90
N ASN A 9 54.40 28.47 2.19
CA ASN A 9 54.88 29.26 3.35
C ASN A 9 54.24 30.66 3.60
N SER A 10 54.25 31.28 4.80
CA SER A 10 54.45 30.82 6.21
C SER A 10 54.39 32.02 7.19
N TYR A 11 54.29 31.76 8.51
CA TYR A 11 54.88 32.57 9.62
C TYR A 11 54.33 34.01 9.86
N GLU A 12 54.39 34.65 11.05
CA GLU A 12 54.61 34.20 12.45
C GLU A 12 54.02 35.25 13.45
N SER A 13 54.19 35.04 14.76
CA SER A 13 53.66 35.85 15.87
C SER A 13 54.36 37.19 16.15
N THR A 14 53.68 38.09 16.87
CA THR A 14 54.28 39.25 17.56
C THR A 14 54.33 39.06 19.09
N VAL A 15 55.20 39.84 19.76
CA VAL A 15 55.60 39.69 21.18
C VAL A 15 55.19 40.93 22.01
N SER A 16 55.20 40.79 23.35
CA SER A 16 55.31 41.84 24.41
C SER A 16 54.10 42.12 25.34
N SER A 17 54.07 41.35 26.45
CA SER A 17 54.20 41.81 27.87
C SER A 17 53.17 42.72 28.60
N SER A 18 53.17 42.54 29.94
CA SER A 18 52.70 43.44 31.04
C SER A 18 51.19 43.67 31.19
N ASN A 19 50.53 43.21 32.27
CA ASN A 19 50.51 43.71 33.68
C ASN A 19 49.50 44.89 33.86
N GLU A 20 48.74 45.04 34.95
CA GLU A 20 48.58 44.27 36.21
C GLU A 20 47.26 44.63 36.95
N THR A 21 46.90 43.86 38.01
CA THR A 21 45.97 44.22 39.13
C THR A 21 44.50 44.61 38.81
N LYS A 22 43.48 43.91 39.33
CA LYS A 22 42.91 43.99 40.71
C LYS A 22 42.41 45.40 41.08
N VAL A 23 41.19 45.60 41.58
CA VAL A 23 40.72 45.17 42.91
C VAL A 23 39.19 45.04 42.97
N ASP A 24 38.71 44.23 43.92
CA ASP A 24 37.32 43.89 44.24
C ASP A 24 36.49 45.09 44.75
N ASN A 25 35.15 44.99 44.67
CA ASN A 25 34.38 44.72 45.89
C ASN A 25 32.91 44.30 45.66
N VAL A 26 32.38 43.66 46.70
CA VAL A 26 30.98 43.18 46.87
C VAL A 26 30.15 44.27 47.57
N VAL A 27 28.81 44.23 47.48
CA VAL A 27 27.84 44.37 48.60
C VAL A 27 26.38 44.53 48.11
N ASP A 28 25.60 43.54 48.52
CA ASP A 28 24.19 43.50 48.94
C ASP A 28 22.97 43.87 48.08
N GLU A 29 21.97 43.03 48.34
CA GLU A 29 20.61 42.95 47.86
C GLU A 29 19.72 44.13 48.29
N VAL A 30 18.73 44.47 47.46
CA VAL A 30 17.30 44.53 47.90
C VAL A 30 16.42 44.14 46.72
N GLN A 31 15.76 42.98 46.76
CA GLN A 31 14.65 42.68 45.83
C GLN A 31 13.30 43.12 46.41
N LYS A 32 12.50 43.82 45.61
CA LYS A 32 11.09 44.11 45.91
C LYS A 32 10.18 43.13 45.17
N THR A 33 9.18 42.60 45.88
CA THR A 33 8.21 41.63 45.37
C THR A 33 7.24 42.23 44.36
N GLN A 34 6.99 41.52 43.26
CA GLN A 34 5.83 41.71 42.37
C GLN A 34 5.27 40.36 41.91
N PRO A 35 4.03 40.29 41.36
CA PRO A 35 3.16 39.14 41.58
C PRO A 35 3.42 37.92 40.69
N VAL A 36 3.17 36.74 41.27
CA VAL A 36 3.25 35.44 40.59
C VAL A 36 2.11 35.31 39.58
N GLN A 37 2.43 35.32 38.29
CA GLN A 37 1.54 34.78 37.27
C GLN A 37 1.49 33.25 37.41
N GLN A 38 0.29 32.70 37.61
CA GLN A 38 0.11 31.25 37.70
C GLN A 38 0.38 30.59 36.35
N LYS A 39 1.36 29.68 36.29
CA LYS A 39 1.51 28.76 35.14
C LYS A 39 0.23 27.94 34.99
N LYS A 40 -0.26 27.79 33.75
CA LYS A 40 -1.27 26.76 33.43
C LYS A 40 -0.65 25.39 33.73
N PRO A 41 -1.38 24.43 34.35
CA PRO A 41 -0.83 23.12 34.63
C PRO A 41 -0.45 22.39 33.33
N THR A 42 0.67 21.66 33.36
CA THR A 42 1.11 20.81 32.26
C THR A 42 0.15 19.63 32.05
N LEU A 43 0.20 18.98 30.89
CA LEU A 43 -0.67 17.83 30.61
C LEU A 43 -0.47 16.68 31.63
N ALA A 44 0.75 16.49 32.15
CA ALA A 44 1.02 15.53 33.22
C ALA A 44 0.33 15.91 34.53
N GLU A 45 0.35 17.19 34.91
CA GLU A 45 -0.35 17.71 36.10
C GLU A 45 -1.88 17.68 35.92
N LEU A 46 -2.41 17.98 34.73
CA LEU A 46 -3.84 17.83 34.43
C LEU A 46 -4.27 16.35 34.53
N ILE A 47 -3.47 15.41 34.02
CA ILE A 47 -3.73 13.97 34.16
C ILE A 47 -3.63 13.53 35.64
N ALA A 48 -2.70 14.09 36.42
CA ALA A 48 -2.61 13.84 37.86
C ALA A 48 -3.83 14.39 38.62
N MET A 49 -4.25 15.62 38.34
CA MET A 49 -5.46 16.23 38.91
C MET A 49 -6.74 15.50 38.49
N GLN A 50 -6.80 14.99 37.25
CA GLN A 50 -7.91 14.17 36.77
C GLN A 50 -7.98 12.82 37.50
N LYS A 51 -6.83 12.16 37.71
CA LYS A 51 -6.73 10.91 38.51
C LYS A 51 -7.00 11.13 40.00
N ALA A 52 -6.70 12.32 40.53
CA ALA A 52 -6.97 12.71 41.91
C ALA A 52 -8.40 13.29 42.11
N GLY A 53 -9.18 13.48 41.04
CA GLY A 53 -10.52 14.09 41.11
C GLY A 53 -10.53 15.61 41.39
N THR A 54 -9.37 16.27 41.37
CA THR A 54 -9.18 17.69 41.71
C THR A 54 -9.12 18.63 40.50
N LEU A 55 -9.35 18.12 39.29
CA LEU A 55 -9.26 18.88 38.04
C LEU A 55 -10.22 20.11 38.04
N PRO A 56 -9.71 21.35 37.89
CA PRO A 56 -10.55 22.55 37.91
C PRO A 56 -11.62 22.56 36.81
N LYS A 57 -12.85 22.97 37.15
CA LYS A 57 -14.04 22.89 36.27
C LYS A 57 -13.86 23.50 34.87
N GLN A 58 -13.01 24.52 34.75
CA GLN A 58 -12.65 25.18 33.48
C GLN A 58 -12.04 24.23 32.41
N TYR A 59 -11.58 23.04 32.81
CA TYR A 59 -11.05 22.02 31.89
C TYR A 59 -12.04 20.87 31.58
N THR A 60 -13.33 21.01 31.95
CA THR A 60 -14.28 19.88 31.95
C THR A 60 -15.60 20.11 31.21
N GLN A 61 -15.83 21.28 30.62
CA GLN A 61 -17.06 21.59 29.88
C GLN A 61 -16.86 21.53 28.37
N LYS A 62 -17.74 20.80 27.68
CA LYS A 62 -17.94 20.92 26.22
C LYS A 62 -18.97 22.01 25.96
N GLU A 63 -18.64 22.96 25.12
CA GLU A 63 -19.63 23.91 24.61
C GLU A 63 -20.65 23.19 23.72
N LYS A 64 -21.92 23.61 23.81
CA LYS A 64 -22.97 23.30 22.84
C LYS A 64 -23.75 24.57 22.54
N ILE A 65 -24.07 24.76 21.27
CA ILE A 65 -24.76 25.94 20.73
C ILE A 65 -26.21 25.97 21.25
N ALA A 66 -26.72 27.17 21.55
CA ALA A 66 -27.99 27.37 22.25
C ALA A 66 -29.18 27.61 21.32
N ALA A 67 -30.36 27.12 21.71
CA ALA A 67 -31.68 27.61 21.33
C ALA A 67 -32.76 27.09 22.31
N GLY A 68 -33.79 27.89 22.62
CA GLY A 68 -35.06 27.41 23.17
C GLY A 68 -35.25 27.40 24.71
N THR A 69 -35.66 28.55 25.26
CA THR A 69 -36.66 28.72 26.34
C THR A 69 -36.87 27.61 27.40
N ASP A 70 -36.37 27.90 28.61
CA ASP A 70 -37.13 28.06 29.87
C ASP A 70 -38.42 27.22 30.12
N MET A 71 -38.46 26.51 31.28
CA MET A 71 -39.51 26.68 32.31
C MET A 71 -39.28 25.83 33.58
N SER A 72 -39.36 26.50 34.74
CA SER A 72 -39.79 26.01 36.08
C SER A 72 -39.02 24.90 36.84
N ASN A 73 -38.44 25.32 37.98
CA ASN A 73 -38.59 24.78 39.35
C ASN A 73 -38.78 23.26 39.60
N GLY A 74 -37.85 22.68 40.38
CA GLY A 74 -38.05 21.45 41.16
C GLY A 74 -36.91 21.23 42.14
N SER A 75 -37.17 21.23 43.45
CA SER A 75 -36.13 21.16 44.51
C SER A 75 -36.44 20.05 45.53
N VAL A 76 -35.56 19.88 46.54
CA VAL A 76 -35.70 18.98 47.72
C VAL A 76 -35.37 17.49 47.43
N LYS A 77 -34.57 16.75 48.23
CA LYS A 77 -33.47 17.01 49.21
C LYS A 77 -32.93 15.64 49.70
N THR A 78 -31.66 15.57 50.12
CA THR A 78 -31.10 14.67 51.19
C THR A 78 -31.24 13.13 51.05
N GLN A 79 -30.37 12.25 51.59
CA GLN A 79 -29.09 12.36 52.35
C GLN A 79 -28.34 11.00 52.29
N GLN A 80 -27.00 10.99 52.46
CA GLN A 80 -26.13 10.07 53.26
C GLN A 80 -26.41 8.52 53.27
N VAL A 81 -25.46 7.57 53.35
CA VAL A 81 -24.01 7.51 53.63
C VAL A 81 -23.49 6.09 53.20
N GLU A 82 -22.21 5.67 53.05
CA GLU A 82 -20.85 6.25 53.10
C GLU A 82 -19.86 5.30 52.33
N THR A 83 -18.58 5.26 52.72
CA THR A 83 -17.52 4.26 52.42
C THR A 83 -17.04 4.05 50.97
N THR A 84 -15.84 4.59 50.73
CA THR A 84 -14.77 4.12 49.83
C THR A 84 -14.23 2.72 50.23
N PRO A 85 -13.36 2.00 49.44
CA PRO A 85 -12.41 2.54 48.47
C PRO A 85 -12.19 1.78 47.13
N THR A 86 -11.28 2.36 46.35
CA THR A 86 -10.67 1.89 45.10
C THR A 86 -9.90 0.56 45.21
N THR A 87 -9.82 -0.19 44.09
CA THR A 87 -8.53 -0.43 43.38
C THR A 87 -8.75 -0.92 41.94
N THR A 88 -7.74 -0.74 41.08
CA THR A 88 -7.67 -1.25 39.71
C THR A 88 -6.78 -2.49 39.63
N ASP A 89 -7.21 -3.54 38.92
CA ASP A 89 -6.46 -4.79 38.80
C ASP A 89 -5.12 -4.66 38.06
N LYS A 90 -4.09 -5.31 38.62
CA LYS A 90 -2.89 -5.79 37.92
C LYS A 90 -2.87 -7.32 38.01
N LYS A 91 -2.39 -8.01 36.98
CA LYS A 91 -2.23 -9.47 37.02
C LYS A 91 -1.11 -9.88 38.00
N PRO A 92 -1.30 -10.93 38.82
CA PRO A 92 -0.31 -11.36 39.81
C PRO A 92 0.90 -12.07 39.18
N THR A 93 1.99 -12.10 39.93
CA THR A 93 3.26 -12.75 39.56
C THR A 93 3.29 -14.24 39.94
N LEU A 94 4.26 -14.98 39.40
CA LEU A 94 4.41 -16.42 39.66
C LEU A 94 4.66 -16.75 41.16
N ALA A 95 5.34 -15.86 41.89
CA ALA A 95 5.57 -16.03 43.32
C ALA A 95 4.26 -15.91 44.14
N GLU A 96 3.39 -14.97 43.75
CA GLU A 96 2.08 -14.75 44.37
C GLU A 96 1.12 -15.92 44.08
N LEU A 97 1.16 -16.48 42.86
CA LEU A 97 0.39 -17.69 42.53
C LEU A 97 0.82 -18.90 43.37
N ILE A 98 2.13 -19.09 43.60
CA ILE A 98 2.65 -20.16 44.48
C ILE A 98 2.25 -19.92 45.95
N ALA A 99 2.20 -18.67 46.40
CA ALA A 99 1.69 -18.32 47.73
C ALA A 99 0.19 -18.60 47.87
N MET A 100 -0.63 -18.20 46.89
CA MET A 100 -2.08 -18.48 46.84
C MET A 100 -2.37 -19.98 46.78
N GLN A 101 -1.55 -20.76 46.07
CA GLN A 101 -1.68 -22.22 46.03
C GLN A 101 -1.41 -22.85 47.41
N LYS A 102 -0.40 -22.35 48.16
CA LYS A 102 -0.12 -22.80 49.54
C LYS A 102 -1.15 -22.30 50.57
N ALA A 103 -1.82 -21.18 50.30
CA ALA A 103 -2.90 -20.63 51.14
C ALA A 103 -4.29 -21.22 50.81
N GLY A 104 -4.43 -21.99 49.72
CA GLY A 104 -5.71 -22.55 49.27
C GLY A 104 -6.65 -21.54 48.59
N THR A 105 -6.15 -20.37 48.19
CA THR A 105 -6.94 -19.22 47.69
C THR A 105 -6.81 -18.98 46.18
N LEU A 106 -6.31 -19.96 45.42
CA LEU A 106 -6.06 -19.81 43.98
C LEU A 106 -7.37 -19.70 43.17
N PRO A 107 -7.58 -18.67 42.32
CA PRO A 107 -8.80 -18.52 41.54
C PRO A 107 -9.02 -19.64 40.51
N LYS A 108 -10.27 -20.13 40.39
CA LYS A 108 -10.68 -21.29 39.56
C LYS A 108 -10.34 -21.22 38.05
N GLN A 109 -9.92 -20.07 37.56
CA GLN A 109 -9.43 -19.86 36.18
C GLN A 109 -8.01 -20.42 35.94
N TYR A 110 -7.37 -21.01 36.96
CA TYR A 110 -6.04 -21.64 36.89
C TYR A 110 -6.04 -23.13 37.36
N THR A 111 -7.17 -23.83 37.28
CA THR A 111 -7.33 -25.23 37.76
C THR A 111 -8.04 -26.13 36.73
N GLU A 112 -7.73 -27.44 36.75
CA GLU A 112 -7.85 -28.35 35.59
C GLU A 112 -9.17 -29.16 35.41
N LYS A 113 -9.10 -30.18 34.52
CA LYS A 113 -10.13 -30.93 33.79
C LYS A 113 -10.92 -31.99 34.58
N GLU A 114 -12.11 -32.30 34.02
CA GLU A 114 -12.74 -33.63 33.88
C GLU A 114 -13.48 -34.39 35.02
N LYS A 115 -14.60 -35.03 34.59
CA LYS A 115 -15.27 -36.27 35.08
C LYS A 115 -16.30 -36.28 36.24
N ILE A 116 -17.59 -36.15 35.84
CA ILE A 116 -18.77 -37.05 36.08
C ILE A 116 -18.97 -37.72 37.47
N ALA A 117 -20.11 -37.42 38.16
CA ALA A 117 -21.16 -38.42 38.55
C ALA A 117 -22.32 -37.86 39.44
N ALA A 118 -23.57 -38.25 39.11
CA ALA A 118 -24.81 -38.46 39.93
C ALA A 118 -25.32 -37.48 41.03
N GLY A 119 -26.66 -37.29 41.15
CA GLY A 119 -27.30 -36.82 42.41
C GLY A 119 -28.59 -35.94 42.38
N THR A 120 -29.71 -36.44 41.82
CA THR A 120 -31.14 -36.04 42.03
C THR A 120 -31.56 -34.74 42.78
N ASP A 121 -32.30 -33.86 42.07
CA ASP A 121 -33.68 -33.34 42.34
C ASP A 121 -34.08 -32.84 43.76
N LEU A 122 -34.78 -31.70 43.97
CA LEU A 122 -35.50 -30.71 43.12
C LEU A 122 -35.06 -29.24 43.51
N SER A 123 -35.70 -28.08 43.25
CA SER A 123 -37.02 -27.69 42.70
C SER A 123 -37.07 -26.23 42.16
N ASN A 124 -38.17 -25.87 41.49
CA ASN A 124 -38.79 -24.53 41.30
C ASN A 124 -37.93 -23.26 41.12
N GLY A 125 -37.86 -22.78 39.87
CA GLY A 125 -37.57 -21.37 39.52
C GLY A 125 -36.85 -21.22 38.18
N ASN A 126 -37.59 -21.20 37.05
CA ASN A 126 -37.00 -21.48 35.73
C ASN A 126 -36.97 -20.27 34.74
N PRO A 127 -35.80 -19.89 34.17
CA PRO A 127 -35.66 -18.89 33.09
C PRO A 127 -36.08 -19.40 31.68
N PRO A 128 -35.96 -18.62 30.58
CA PRO A 128 -36.39 -19.06 29.24
C PRO A 128 -35.59 -20.27 28.71
N ALA A 129 -36.29 -21.15 27.99
CA ALA A 129 -35.82 -22.49 27.69
C ALA A 129 -34.69 -22.55 26.64
N LYS A 130 -33.58 -23.22 27.01
CA LYS A 130 -32.60 -23.75 26.04
C LYS A 130 -33.16 -25.02 25.38
N LYS A 131 -32.86 -25.22 24.09
CA LYS A 131 -33.10 -26.50 23.40
C LYS A 131 -32.10 -27.56 23.90
N PRO A 132 -32.47 -28.85 24.02
CA PRO A 132 -31.56 -29.91 24.42
C PRO A 132 -30.48 -30.14 23.37
N THR A 133 -29.29 -30.57 23.81
CA THR A 133 -28.18 -30.95 22.95
C THR A 133 -28.38 -32.35 22.35
N LEU A 134 -27.66 -32.64 21.26
CA LEU A 134 -27.76 -33.94 20.57
C LEU A 134 -27.35 -35.12 21.49
N ALA A 135 -26.38 -34.92 22.39
CA ALA A 135 -25.97 -35.94 23.35
C ALA A 135 -27.08 -36.26 24.37
N GLU A 136 -27.81 -35.26 24.83
CA GLU A 136 -28.93 -35.42 25.76
C GLU A 136 -30.12 -36.12 25.10
N LEU A 137 -30.43 -35.79 23.84
CA LEU A 137 -31.45 -36.49 23.05
C LEU A 137 -31.11 -37.98 22.85
N ILE A 138 -29.85 -38.30 22.55
CA ILE A 138 -29.36 -39.68 22.42
C ILE A 138 -29.42 -40.43 23.77
N ALA A 139 -29.14 -39.75 24.89
CA ALA A 139 -29.27 -40.33 26.22
C ALA A 139 -30.74 -40.61 26.58
N MET A 140 -31.66 -39.67 26.34
CA MET A 140 -33.10 -39.84 26.55
C MET A 140 -33.68 -40.96 25.67
N GLN A 141 -33.21 -41.09 24.43
CA GLN A 141 -33.58 -42.18 23.53
C GLN A 141 -33.09 -43.55 24.04
N LYS A 142 -31.86 -43.64 24.56
CA LYS A 142 -31.33 -44.87 25.18
C LYS A 142 -32.00 -45.24 26.51
N ALA A 143 -32.52 -44.25 27.24
CA ALA A 143 -33.23 -44.43 28.50
C ALA A 143 -34.76 -44.65 28.33
N GLY A 144 -35.28 -44.71 27.09
CA GLY A 144 -36.70 -44.95 26.79
C GLY A 144 -37.66 -43.78 27.07
N ASN A 145 -37.16 -42.66 27.61
CA ASN A 145 -37.96 -41.56 28.15
C ASN A 145 -37.94 -40.30 27.26
N LEU A 146 -37.96 -40.46 25.93
CA LEU A 146 -37.92 -39.33 24.98
C LEU A 146 -39.33 -38.70 24.82
N PRO A 147 -39.54 -37.39 25.13
CA PRO A 147 -40.86 -36.76 25.08
C PRO A 147 -41.50 -36.74 23.69
N LYS A 148 -42.83 -36.84 23.63
CA LYS A 148 -43.63 -36.98 22.39
C LYS A 148 -43.34 -35.94 21.28
N GLN A 149 -42.95 -34.72 21.66
CA GLN A 149 -42.57 -33.65 20.71
C GLN A 149 -41.29 -33.94 19.89
N TYR A 150 -40.55 -35.00 20.23
CA TYR A 150 -39.38 -35.48 19.47
C TYR A 150 -39.56 -36.89 18.87
N THR A 151 -40.76 -37.48 19.00
CA THR A 151 -41.05 -38.87 18.57
C THR A 151 -42.28 -38.97 17.68
N GLN A 152 -42.21 -38.43 16.46
CA GLN A 152 -43.10 -38.82 15.36
C GLN A 152 -42.33 -39.07 14.05
N LYS A 153 -42.31 -40.33 13.63
CA LYS A 153 -41.88 -40.84 12.33
C LYS A 153 -42.94 -41.82 11.83
N GLU A 154 -43.76 -41.40 10.88
CA GLU A 154 -44.57 -42.28 10.00
C GLU A 154 -44.52 -41.62 8.61
N LYS A 155 -43.91 -42.22 7.57
CA LYS A 155 -44.11 -43.55 6.94
C LYS A 155 -45.46 -43.72 6.23
N ILE A 156 -45.59 -43.01 5.12
CA ILE A 156 -45.84 -43.56 3.76
C ILE A 156 -46.32 -45.03 3.72
N ALA A 157 -47.51 -45.27 3.16
CA ALA A 157 -47.70 -46.17 2.01
C ALA A 157 -49.11 -46.09 1.38
N ALA A 158 -49.12 -45.86 0.05
CA ALA A 158 -50.05 -46.35 -0.99
C ALA A 158 -51.60 -46.24 -0.86
N GLY A 159 -52.24 -45.85 -1.96
CA GLY A 159 -53.56 -46.39 -2.33
C GLY A 159 -54.63 -45.42 -2.84
N THR A 160 -54.58 -45.02 -4.12
CA THR A 160 -55.80 -45.07 -4.95
C THR A 160 -56.20 -46.56 -5.12
N ASP A 161 -57.46 -46.93 -5.35
CA ASP A 161 -58.35 -46.31 -6.34
C ASP A 161 -59.87 -46.52 -6.09
N MET A 162 -60.68 -45.73 -6.81
CA MET A 162 -62.09 -45.92 -7.18
C MET A 162 -63.21 -46.08 -6.12
N SER A 163 -64.02 -45.02 -6.08
CA SER A 163 -65.50 -45.01 -6.13
C SER A 163 -66.35 -44.96 -4.83
N ASN A 164 -67.41 -44.13 -4.91
CA ASN A 164 -68.69 -44.12 -4.18
C ASN A 164 -68.70 -44.05 -2.63
N GLY A 165 -69.71 -43.37 -2.06
CA GLY A 165 -70.04 -43.58 -0.63
C GLY A 165 -70.57 -42.40 0.21
N SER A 166 -71.48 -41.58 -0.32
CA SER A 166 -72.65 -41.04 0.41
C SER A 166 -72.67 -40.85 1.95
N VAL A 167 -73.12 -39.65 2.36
CA VAL A 167 -74.12 -39.40 3.44
C VAL A 167 -73.64 -39.17 4.91
N LYS A 168 -73.56 -37.86 5.24
CA LYS A 168 -74.24 -37.11 6.35
C LYS A 168 -73.97 -37.38 7.85
N THR A 169 -74.13 -36.28 8.62
CA THR A 169 -74.68 -36.15 10.00
C THR A 169 -73.88 -36.76 11.17
N GLN A 170 -73.88 -36.25 12.42
CA GLN A 170 -74.49 -35.09 13.13
C GLN A 170 -73.57 -34.74 14.34
N GLN A 171 -73.34 -33.48 14.80
CA GLN A 171 -74.18 -32.40 15.36
C GLN A 171 -74.21 -32.39 16.92
N VAL A 172 -74.58 -31.25 17.51
CA VAL A 172 -74.90 -30.93 18.93
C VAL A 172 -73.70 -30.45 19.79
N GLU A 173 -73.81 -29.48 20.69
CA GLU A 173 -74.29 -28.05 20.70
C GLU A 173 -74.06 -27.49 22.14
N THR A 174 -74.34 -26.23 22.58
CA THR A 174 -75.19 -25.11 22.11
C THR A 174 -74.59 -23.71 22.48
N THR A 175 -75.24 -22.66 21.95
CA THR A 175 -75.40 -21.21 22.29
C THR A 175 -74.80 -20.56 23.56
N PRO A 176 -74.50 -19.23 23.56
CA PRO A 176 -75.51 -18.15 23.45
C PRO A 176 -75.27 -17.08 22.35
N THR A 177 -76.17 -16.08 22.29
CA THR A 177 -76.37 -15.02 21.27
C THR A 177 -76.05 -13.62 21.83
N GLN A 178 -75.86 -12.50 21.10
CA GLN A 178 -75.69 -12.15 19.65
C GLN A 178 -74.88 -10.80 19.61
N THR A 179 -74.85 -9.83 18.66
CA THR A 179 -75.66 -9.40 17.49
C THR A 179 -74.79 -8.73 16.39
N THR A 180 -75.27 -8.78 15.14
CA THR A 180 -75.03 -7.84 14.00
C THR A 180 -73.74 -6.98 13.92
N THR A 181 -72.84 -7.37 13.01
CA THR A 181 -72.16 -6.50 12.03
C THR A 181 -71.53 -7.39 10.92
N ASP A 182 -71.25 -6.81 9.75
CA ASP A 182 -71.14 -7.56 8.49
C ASP A 182 -69.94 -8.51 8.36
N LYS A 183 -70.12 -9.57 7.56
CA LYS A 183 -69.06 -10.49 7.11
C LYS A 183 -69.10 -10.64 5.59
N LYS A 184 -67.91 -10.67 4.97
CA LYS A 184 -67.73 -10.83 3.52
C LYS A 184 -68.03 -12.27 3.06
N PRO A 185 -68.53 -12.48 1.82
CA PRO A 185 -68.84 -13.80 1.27
C PRO A 185 -67.58 -14.66 1.05
N THR A 186 -67.76 -15.97 1.01
CA THR A 186 -66.66 -16.93 0.80
C THR A 186 -66.32 -17.12 -0.68
N LEU A 187 -65.10 -17.62 -0.96
CA LEU A 187 -64.59 -17.83 -2.32
C LEU A 187 -65.48 -18.77 -3.15
N ALA A 188 -66.11 -19.78 -2.53
CA ALA A 188 -67.01 -20.71 -3.20
C ALA A 188 -68.32 -20.04 -3.63
N GLU A 189 -68.86 -19.13 -2.81
CA GLU A 189 -70.10 -18.39 -3.10
C GLU A 189 -69.87 -17.37 -4.23
N LEU A 190 -68.72 -16.67 -4.22
CA LEU A 190 -68.32 -15.77 -5.31
C LEU A 190 -68.17 -16.53 -6.64
N LEU A 191 -67.56 -17.72 -6.64
CA LEU A 191 -67.44 -18.58 -7.83
C LEU A 191 -68.80 -19.10 -8.32
N ALA A 192 -69.76 -19.35 -7.42
CA ALA A 192 -71.12 -19.74 -7.79
C ALA A 192 -71.89 -18.56 -8.41
N MET A 193 -71.87 -17.39 -7.77
CA MET A 193 -72.50 -16.16 -8.28
C MET A 193 -71.91 -15.70 -9.62
N GLN A 194 -70.60 -15.87 -9.82
CA GLN A 194 -69.93 -15.60 -11.10
C GLN A 194 -70.44 -16.51 -12.22
N LYS A 195 -70.72 -17.79 -11.94
CA LYS A 195 -71.31 -18.73 -12.91
C LYS A 195 -72.82 -18.52 -13.14
N ALA A 196 -73.52 -17.97 -12.16
CA ALA A 196 -74.95 -17.65 -12.26
C ALA A 196 -75.24 -16.27 -12.90
N GLY A 197 -74.22 -15.44 -13.11
CA GLY A 197 -74.37 -14.08 -13.68
C GLY A 197 -74.93 -13.04 -12.69
N THR A 198 -75.09 -13.40 -11.41
CA THR A 198 -75.74 -12.57 -10.37
C THR A 198 -74.75 -12.05 -9.31
N LEU A 199 -73.49 -11.82 -9.71
CA LEU A 199 -72.44 -11.31 -8.84
C LEU A 199 -72.66 -9.82 -8.51
N PRO A 200 -72.58 -9.36 -7.24
CA PRO A 200 -72.77 -7.95 -6.89
C PRO A 200 -71.79 -7.00 -7.58
N ASN A 201 -72.22 -5.76 -7.84
CA ASN A 201 -71.48 -4.75 -8.61
C ASN A 201 -70.07 -4.46 -8.07
N GLU A 202 -69.84 -4.59 -6.76
CA GLU A 202 -68.53 -4.42 -6.11
C GLU A 202 -67.47 -5.43 -6.58
N PHE A 203 -67.87 -6.53 -7.22
CA PHE A 203 -66.99 -7.58 -7.75
C PHE A 203 -67.06 -7.73 -9.27
N GLN A 204 -67.78 -6.87 -9.99
CA GLN A 204 -67.81 -6.86 -11.46
C GLN A 204 -66.77 -5.89 -12.03
N LYS A 205 -65.97 -6.36 -13.01
CA LYS A 205 -64.92 -5.53 -13.64
C LYS A 205 -65.50 -4.35 -14.41
N GLN A 206 -65.25 -3.12 -13.95
CA GLN A 206 -65.18 -1.98 -14.87
C GLN A 206 -63.91 -2.09 -15.72
N LYS A 207 -64.00 -1.76 -17.00
CA LYS A 207 -62.85 -1.52 -17.88
C LYS A 207 -62.51 -0.03 -17.83
N ALA A 208 -61.52 0.31 -17.01
CA ALA A 208 -60.78 1.58 -17.03
C ALA A 208 -59.30 1.28 -17.34
N PRO A 209 -58.40 2.27 -17.55
CA PRO A 209 -57.23 2.10 -18.43
C PRO A 209 -56.15 1.18 -17.87
N VAL A 210 -55.19 0.86 -18.75
CA VAL A 210 -54.01 0.04 -18.44
C VAL A 210 -53.15 0.77 -17.40
N GLU A 211 -53.08 0.22 -16.18
CA GLU A 211 -52.03 0.54 -15.23
C GLU A 211 -50.82 -0.39 -15.46
N GLU A 212 -49.62 0.19 -15.39
CA GLU A 212 -48.38 -0.51 -15.71
C GLU A 212 -47.89 -1.40 -14.56
N VAL A 213 -47.15 -2.45 -14.91
CA VAL A 213 -46.38 -3.22 -13.93
C VAL A 213 -45.22 -2.33 -13.47
N VAL A 214 -45.38 -1.69 -12.31
CA VAL A 214 -44.34 -0.87 -11.67
C VAL A 214 -43.13 -1.76 -11.36
N LYS A 215 -42.15 -1.73 -12.27
CA LYS A 215 -40.78 -2.19 -11.99
C LYS A 215 -40.27 -1.39 -10.80
N ARG A 216 -39.59 -2.05 -9.86
CA ARG A 216 -38.75 -1.33 -8.90
C ARG A 216 -37.53 -0.82 -9.66
N GLU A 217 -37.57 0.45 -10.03
CA GLU A 217 -36.44 1.14 -10.63
C GLU A 217 -35.23 1.17 -9.69
N SER A 218 -34.04 1.11 -10.27
CA SER A 218 -32.77 1.15 -9.55
C SER A 218 -32.54 2.49 -8.84
N PHE A 219 -31.63 2.50 -7.87
CA PHE A 219 -31.08 3.73 -7.29
C PHE A 219 -30.48 4.64 -8.38
N ILE A 220 -29.93 4.06 -9.45
CA ILE A 220 -29.33 4.74 -10.61
C ILE A 220 -30.39 5.36 -11.55
N HIS A 221 -31.61 4.82 -11.59
CA HIS A 221 -32.73 5.35 -12.37
C HIS A 221 -33.45 6.49 -11.65
N ARG A 222 -33.59 6.41 -10.31
CA ARG A 222 -34.44 7.31 -9.51
C ARG A 222 -34.18 8.82 -9.64
N GLU A 223 -32.98 9.24 -10.00
CA GLU A 223 -32.66 10.66 -10.24
C GLU A 223 -32.68 11.07 -11.73
N ILE A 224 -33.00 10.15 -12.65
CA ILE A 224 -32.88 10.36 -14.10
C ILE A 224 -34.15 9.97 -14.90
N SER A 225 -35.01 9.06 -14.41
CA SER A 225 -36.22 8.61 -15.16
C SER A 225 -37.13 9.76 -15.61
N ALA A 226 -37.24 10.85 -14.83
CA ALA A 226 -38.02 12.04 -15.18
C ALA A 226 -37.49 12.82 -16.41
N ILE A 227 -36.25 12.55 -16.85
CA ILE A 227 -35.65 13.10 -18.07
C ILE A 227 -35.70 12.06 -19.19
N GLU A 228 -35.41 10.79 -18.89
CA GLU A 228 -35.49 9.68 -19.85
C GLU A 228 -36.95 9.51 -20.39
N GLU A 229 -37.97 9.78 -19.57
CA GLU A 229 -39.38 9.87 -20.00
C GLU A 229 -39.69 11.02 -20.99
N GLU A 230 -38.99 12.17 -20.94
CA GLU A 230 -39.14 13.20 -21.98
C GLU A 230 -38.43 12.78 -23.27
N VAL A 231 -37.24 12.17 -23.16
CA VAL A 231 -36.41 11.81 -24.33
C VAL A 231 -37.03 10.65 -25.12
N SER A 232 -37.57 9.63 -24.44
CA SER A 232 -38.21 8.46 -25.06
C SER A 232 -39.36 8.84 -26.02
N LYS A 233 -40.00 9.99 -25.81
CA LYS A 233 -41.15 10.45 -26.61
C LYS A 233 -40.76 11.04 -28.00
N TYR A 234 -39.46 11.16 -28.31
CA TYR A 234 -38.96 11.83 -29.53
C TYR A 234 -37.87 11.08 -30.30
N GLY A 235 -37.54 9.83 -29.94
CA GLY A 235 -36.62 9.00 -30.73
C GLY A 235 -37.27 8.48 -32.01
N ASP A 236 -36.81 8.93 -33.18
CA ASP A 236 -37.21 8.34 -34.46
C ASP A 236 -36.63 6.91 -34.60
N GLY A 237 -37.40 6.00 -35.19
CA GLY A 237 -37.29 4.55 -34.99
C GLY A 237 -36.11 3.88 -35.69
N ARG A 238 -34.87 4.19 -35.28
CA ARG A 238 -33.62 3.59 -35.81
C ARG A 238 -32.57 3.31 -34.73
N GLU A 239 -32.91 2.50 -33.74
CA GLU A 239 -31.88 1.78 -32.97
C GLU A 239 -31.11 0.84 -33.90
N ALA A 240 -29.91 1.24 -34.32
CA ALA A 240 -28.98 0.32 -34.98
C ALA A 240 -28.52 -0.73 -33.96
N GLN A 241 -28.61 -2.02 -34.30
CA GLN A 241 -28.15 -3.09 -33.42
C GLN A 241 -26.62 -3.00 -33.24
N ILE A 242 -26.19 -2.45 -32.11
CA ILE A 242 -24.78 -2.35 -31.74
C ILE A 242 -24.25 -3.75 -31.44
N LYS A 243 -23.17 -4.13 -32.12
CA LYS A 243 -22.41 -5.32 -31.74
C LYS A 243 -21.48 -4.96 -30.59
N GLU A 244 -21.56 -5.70 -29.49
CA GLU A 244 -20.77 -5.42 -28.27
C GLU A 244 -19.24 -5.52 -28.53
N GLU A 245 -18.81 -6.19 -29.60
CA GLU A 245 -17.43 -6.23 -30.11
C GLU A 245 -16.91 -4.87 -30.65
N ASN A 246 -17.79 -3.95 -31.08
CA ASN A 246 -17.44 -2.62 -31.60
C ASN A 246 -17.21 -1.57 -30.49
N LEU A 247 -17.56 -1.88 -29.25
CA LEU A 247 -17.34 -0.97 -28.13
C LEU A 247 -15.84 -0.78 -27.82
N TYR A 248 -15.51 0.33 -27.18
CA TYR A 248 -14.16 0.64 -26.70
C TYR A 248 -14.12 0.80 -25.18
N TYR A 249 -13.12 0.17 -24.57
CA TYR A 249 -12.76 0.32 -23.17
C TYR A 249 -11.30 0.75 -23.05
N SER A 250 -11.03 1.75 -22.22
CA SER A 250 -9.69 2.29 -22.01
C SER A 250 -8.82 1.37 -21.13
N GLU A 251 -7.50 1.55 -21.17
CA GLU A 251 -6.58 0.88 -20.24
C GLU A 251 -6.93 1.20 -18.76
N ARG A 252 -7.45 2.40 -18.47
CA ARG A 252 -7.97 2.79 -17.15
C ARG A 252 -9.24 2.03 -16.79
N GLU A 253 -10.21 1.90 -17.68
CA GLU A 253 -11.47 1.18 -17.43
C GLU A 253 -11.24 -0.32 -17.24
N LEU A 254 -10.34 -0.93 -18.02
CA LEU A 254 -9.88 -2.30 -17.81
C LEU A 254 -9.18 -2.47 -16.45
N THR A 255 -8.40 -1.47 -16.02
CA THR A 255 -7.76 -1.47 -14.69
C THR A 255 -8.77 -1.27 -13.55
N VAL A 256 -9.79 -0.42 -13.73
CA VAL A 256 -10.91 -0.23 -12.79
C VAL A 256 -11.67 -1.55 -12.60
N LEU A 257 -11.99 -2.24 -13.70
CA LEU A 257 -12.60 -3.56 -13.67
C LEU A 257 -11.69 -4.59 -12.96
N GLN A 258 -10.41 -4.69 -13.32
CA GLN A 258 -9.46 -5.60 -12.66
C GLN A 258 -9.38 -5.36 -11.14
N ASN A 259 -9.26 -4.09 -10.73
CA ASN A 259 -9.15 -3.70 -9.32
C ASN A 259 -10.45 -3.99 -8.55
N MET A 260 -11.62 -3.81 -9.18
CA MET A 260 -12.92 -4.16 -8.60
C MET A 260 -13.06 -5.68 -8.37
N PHE A 261 -12.66 -6.51 -9.35
CA PHE A 261 -12.64 -7.96 -9.15
C PHE A 261 -11.62 -8.37 -8.09
N GLU A 262 -10.47 -7.71 -8.01
CA GLU A 262 -9.47 -7.94 -6.95
C GLU A 262 -10.00 -7.56 -5.55
N PHE A 263 -10.72 -6.45 -5.43
CA PHE A 263 -11.44 -6.07 -4.21
C PHE A 263 -12.49 -7.11 -3.83
N PHE A 264 -13.35 -7.53 -4.77
CA PHE A 264 -14.36 -8.57 -4.52
C PHE A 264 -13.72 -9.88 -4.05
N MET A 265 -12.64 -10.35 -4.68
CA MET A 265 -11.92 -11.56 -4.23
C MET A 265 -11.36 -11.44 -2.80
N LYS A 266 -10.85 -10.26 -2.41
CA LYS A 266 -10.26 -10.01 -1.09
C LYS A 266 -11.29 -9.73 0.02
N LYS A 267 -12.44 -9.13 -0.30
CA LYS A 267 -13.37 -8.53 0.68
C LYS A 267 -14.82 -9.00 0.57
N ALA A 268 -15.27 -9.46 -0.59
CA ALA A 268 -16.69 -9.74 -0.86
C ALA A 268 -16.90 -10.88 -1.90
N PRO A 269 -16.33 -12.09 -1.71
CA PRO A 269 -16.35 -13.15 -2.72
C PRO A 269 -17.77 -13.63 -3.06
N ASN A 270 -18.72 -13.52 -2.12
CA ASN A 270 -20.13 -13.81 -2.32
C ASN A 270 -20.79 -12.99 -3.45
N ILE A 271 -20.28 -11.79 -3.76
CA ILE A 271 -20.75 -10.99 -4.92
C ILE A 271 -20.44 -11.75 -6.22
N LEU A 272 -19.24 -12.33 -6.34
CA LEU A 272 -18.82 -13.08 -7.52
C LEU A 272 -19.75 -14.28 -7.74
N SER A 273 -19.95 -15.11 -6.72
CA SER A 273 -20.86 -16.26 -6.81
C SER A 273 -22.32 -15.87 -7.11
N THR A 274 -22.77 -14.70 -6.65
CA THR A 274 -24.08 -14.13 -7.03
C THR A 274 -24.13 -13.75 -8.52
N MET A 275 -23.09 -13.09 -9.05
CA MET A 275 -22.97 -12.77 -10.49
C MET A 275 -22.97 -14.05 -11.34
N PHE A 276 -22.20 -15.08 -10.96
CA PHE A 276 -22.10 -16.35 -11.68
C PHE A 276 -23.27 -17.32 -11.44
N SER A 277 -24.34 -16.92 -10.74
CA SER A 277 -25.51 -17.78 -10.48
C SER A 277 -26.48 -17.93 -11.67
N ASN A 278 -26.37 -17.08 -12.70
CA ASN A 278 -27.25 -17.16 -13.88
C ASN A 278 -26.82 -18.30 -14.83
N ARG A 279 -27.67 -19.33 -14.98
CA ARG A 279 -27.28 -20.62 -15.59
C ARG A 279 -26.83 -20.53 -17.04
N ASP A 280 -27.38 -19.59 -17.81
CA ASP A 280 -27.26 -19.55 -19.28
C ASP A 280 -26.05 -18.72 -19.75
N LYS A 281 -25.69 -17.64 -19.04
CA LYS A 281 -24.51 -16.80 -19.35
C LYS A 281 -23.23 -17.16 -18.57
N ALA A 282 -23.31 -18.03 -17.55
CA ALA A 282 -22.19 -18.23 -16.61
C ALA A 282 -20.91 -18.84 -17.22
N GLU A 283 -20.95 -19.48 -18.41
CA GLU A 283 -19.71 -19.87 -19.09
C GLU A 283 -19.06 -18.66 -19.80
N GLU A 284 -19.84 -17.85 -20.54
CA GLU A 284 -19.34 -16.63 -21.20
C GLU A 284 -18.80 -15.59 -20.21
N LEU A 285 -19.49 -15.39 -19.07
CA LEU A 285 -19.02 -14.48 -18.02
C LEU A 285 -17.77 -15.02 -17.31
N ALA A 286 -17.63 -16.34 -17.17
CA ALA A 286 -16.42 -16.95 -16.61
C ALA A 286 -15.22 -16.76 -17.55
N ASP A 287 -15.40 -17.02 -18.85
CA ASP A 287 -14.39 -16.74 -19.88
C ASP A 287 -14.00 -15.25 -19.88
N ALA A 288 -14.98 -14.35 -19.77
CA ALA A 288 -14.75 -12.91 -19.71
C ALA A 288 -13.90 -12.49 -18.51
N VAL A 289 -14.25 -12.93 -17.30
CA VAL A 289 -13.50 -12.59 -16.08
C VAL A 289 -12.13 -13.26 -16.07
N LEU A 290 -11.98 -14.46 -16.65
CA LEU A 290 -10.68 -15.12 -16.87
C LEU A 290 -9.85 -14.49 -17.99
N ASN A 291 -10.44 -13.73 -18.92
CA ASN A 291 -9.69 -12.87 -19.83
C ASN A 291 -9.19 -11.62 -19.09
N LEU A 292 -10.08 -10.93 -18.37
CA LEU A 292 -9.78 -9.72 -17.60
C LEU A 292 -8.69 -9.92 -16.53
N THR A 293 -8.74 -11.04 -15.79
CA THR A 293 -7.83 -11.34 -14.66
C THR A 293 -6.53 -12.06 -15.06
N TYR A 294 -6.39 -12.47 -16.34
CA TYR A 294 -5.20 -13.16 -16.83
C TYR A 294 -3.94 -12.26 -16.80
N SER A 295 -4.12 -10.98 -17.11
CA SER A 295 -3.07 -9.94 -17.20
C SER A 295 -2.26 -9.80 -15.91
N LYS A 296 -2.94 -9.63 -14.77
CA LYS A 296 -2.35 -9.43 -13.44
C LYS A 296 -1.97 -10.75 -12.73
N ARG A 297 -2.01 -11.90 -13.42
CA ARG A 297 -1.89 -13.27 -12.86
C ARG A 297 -3.02 -13.72 -11.91
N LEU A 298 -3.95 -12.83 -11.58
CA LEU A 298 -5.08 -13.04 -10.67
C LEU A 298 -6.04 -14.17 -11.08
N ALA A 299 -6.01 -14.62 -12.35
CA ALA A 299 -6.88 -15.69 -12.83
C ALA A 299 -6.77 -17.00 -12.04
N LEU A 300 -5.59 -17.36 -11.51
CA LEU A 300 -5.46 -18.57 -10.66
C LEU A 300 -6.10 -18.35 -9.27
N ASP A 301 -5.92 -17.17 -8.69
CA ASP A 301 -6.48 -16.81 -7.38
C ASP A 301 -8.01 -16.72 -7.45
N PHE A 302 -8.55 -16.20 -8.55
CA PHE A 302 -9.99 -16.20 -8.84
C PHE A 302 -10.57 -17.62 -8.87
N VAL A 303 -9.98 -18.53 -9.64
CA VAL A 303 -10.42 -19.93 -9.69
C VAL A 303 -10.27 -20.59 -8.31
N SER A 304 -9.17 -20.30 -7.59
CA SER A 304 -8.94 -20.80 -6.24
C SER A 304 -10.04 -20.37 -5.25
N GLN A 305 -10.43 -19.09 -5.27
CA GLN A 305 -11.47 -18.56 -4.40
C GLN A 305 -12.87 -19.09 -4.77
N MET A 306 -13.18 -19.25 -6.06
CA MET A 306 -14.42 -19.90 -6.51
C MET A 306 -14.48 -21.37 -6.08
N LEU A 307 -13.39 -22.14 -6.23
CA LEU A 307 -13.32 -23.52 -5.75
C LEU A 307 -13.51 -23.59 -4.23
N LYS A 308 -12.86 -22.71 -3.47
CA LYS A 308 -12.94 -22.65 -2.02
C LYS A 308 -14.38 -22.47 -1.50
N GLU A 309 -15.17 -21.60 -2.12
CA GLU A 309 -16.58 -21.40 -1.73
C GLU A 309 -17.44 -22.66 -1.99
N GLU A 310 -17.14 -23.43 -3.04
CA GLU A 310 -17.79 -24.73 -3.27
C GLU A 310 -17.36 -25.80 -2.25
N PHE A 311 -16.09 -25.79 -1.80
CA PHE A 311 -15.63 -26.61 -0.66
C PHE A 311 -16.29 -26.21 0.67
N GLU A 312 -16.50 -24.91 0.92
CA GLU A 312 -17.12 -24.39 2.15
C GLU A 312 -18.63 -24.67 2.24
N THR A 313 -19.29 -24.94 1.12
CA THR A 313 -20.75 -25.15 1.03
C THR A 313 -21.21 -26.62 0.97
N HIS A 314 -20.30 -27.57 0.69
CA HIS A 314 -20.63 -28.99 0.54
C HIS A 314 -20.26 -29.83 1.78
N THR A 315 -21.15 -30.75 2.18
CA THR A 315 -20.95 -31.64 3.34
C THR A 315 -20.50 -33.06 3.00
N ASP A 316 -20.43 -33.42 1.72
CA ASP A 316 -20.05 -34.77 1.25
C ASP A 316 -19.10 -34.72 0.05
N SER A 317 -17.89 -35.26 0.24
CA SER A 317 -16.86 -35.41 -0.80
C SER A 317 -17.30 -36.23 -2.03
N HIS A 318 -18.32 -37.08 -1.92
CA HIS A 318 -18.86 -37.85 -3.05
C HIS A 318 -19.90 -37.07 -3.89
N SER A 319 -20.39 -35.92 -3.42
CA SER A 319 -21.26 -35.01 -4.18
C SER A 319 -20.49 -33.86 -4.85
N LEU A 320 -19.40 -33.43 -4.20
CA LEU A 320 -18.55 -32.29 -4.52
C LEU A 320 -18.11 -32.20 -6.00
N PHE A 321 -18.25 -31.04 -6.63
CA PHE A 321 -17.88 -30.74 -8.03
C PHE A 321 -18.46 -31.70 -9.10
N ARG A 322 -19.51 -32.49 -8.79
CA ARG A 322 -20.21 -33.34 -9.77
C ARG A 322 -21.34 -32.62 -10.50
N GLU A 323 -21.96 -31.63 -9.87
CA GLU A 323 -22.97 -30.77 -10.52
C GLU A 323 -22.32 -29.70 -11.42
N ASN A 324 -23.10 -29.07 -12.30
CA ASN A 324 -22.65 -27.90 -13.07
C ASN A 324 -22.92 -26.62 -12.26
N THR A 325 -22.07 -26.41 -11.26
CA THR A 325 -21.97 -25.22 -10.40
C THR A 325 -21.28 -24.04 -11.11
N SER A 326 -21.14 -22.90 -10.44
CA SER A 326 -20.38 -21.76 -10.95
C SER A 326 -18.87 -22.01 -10.91
N ALA A 327 -18.33 -22.61 -9.84
CA ALA A 327 -16.89 -22.90 -9.74
C ALA A 327 -16.44 -24.03 -10.68
N THR A 328 -17.27 -25.05 -10.95
CA THR A 328 -16.96 -26.06 -11.99
C THR A 328 -16.90 -25.46 -13.40
N ARG A 329 -17.74 -24.46 -13.74
CA ARG A 329 -17.64 -23.71 -15.01
C ARG A 329 -16.33 -22.92 -15.09
N VAL A 330 -16.03 -22.13 -14.06
CA VAL A 330 -14.79 -21.32 -13.97
C VAL A 330 -13.54 -22.20 -14.06
N ALA A 331 -13.50 -23.32 -13.34
CA ALA A 331 -12.40 -24.27 -13.41
C ALA A 331 -12.28 -24.98 -14.77
N LYS A 332 -13.41 -25.39 -15.39
CA LYS A 332 -13.45 -25.95 -16.75
C LYS A 332 -12.86 -24.97 -17.78
N SER A 333 -13.29 -23.70 -17.74
CA SER A 333 -12.79 -22.63 -18.61
C SER A 333 -11.28 -22.43 -18.44
N PHE A 334 -10.83 -22.22 -17.19
CA PHE A 334 -9.41 -22.06 -16.88
C PHE A 334 -8.57 -23.26 -17.39
N LEU A 335 -9.02 -24.49 -17.12
CA LEU A 335 -8.36 -25.72 -17.58
C LEU A 335 -8.31 -25.82 -19.10
N ALA A 336 -9.39 -25.49 -19.80
CA ALA A 336 -9.41 -25.44 -21.26
C ALA A 336 -8.40 -24.40 -21.80
N LYS A 337 -8.33 -23.21 -21.18
CA LYS A 337 -7.46 -22.10 -21.61
C LYS A 337 -5.97 -22.36 -21.35
N VAL A 338 -5.57 -22.75 -20.14
CA VAL A 338 -4.17 -23.13 -19.84
C VAL A 338 -3.77 -24.44 -20.51
N GLY A 339 -4.76 -25.25 -20.89
CA GLY A 339 -4.58 -26.61 -21.36
C GLY A 339 -4.66 -26.81 -22.87
N ARG A 340 -5.10 -25.81 -23.64
CA ARG A 340 -5.43 -25.93 -25.07
C ARG A 340 -4.33 -26.62 -25.88
N LYS A 341 -3.09 -26.17 -25.76
CA LYS A 341 -1.96 -26.75 -26.51
C LYS A 341 -1.73 -28.22 -26.17
N TYR A 342 -1.76 -28.62 -24.90
CA TYR A 342 -1.61 -30.03 -24.50
C TYR A 342 -2.76 -30.91 -25.02
N LEU A 343 -3.99 -30.40 -25.07
CA LEU A 343 -5.12 -31.13 -25.67
C LEU A 343 -4.91 -31.36 -27.18
N LEU A 344 -4.41 -30.35 -27.90
CA LEU A 344 -4.11 -30.46 -29.33
C LEU A 344 -2.90 -31.36 -29.61
N ASP A 345 -1.78 -31.15 -28.91
CA ASP A 345 -0.53 -31.90 -29.13
C ASP A 345 -0.66 -33.40 -28.78
N ILE A 346 -1.52 -33.76 -27.81
CA ILE A 346 -1.62 -35.14 -27.27
C ILE A 346 -2.91 -35.87 -27.69
N TYR A 347 -4.07 -35.22 -27.64
CA TYR A 347 -5.36 -35.90 -27.83
C TYR A 347 -5.92 -35.75 -29.25
N LYS A 348 -5.52 -34.72 -30.02
CA LYS A 348 -5.96 -34.57 -31.42
C LYS A 348 -5.59 -35.76 -32.31
N PRO A 349 -4.35 -36.29 -32.29
CA PRO A 349 -3.99 -37.47 -33.09
C PRO A 349 -4.83 -38.70 -32.74
N PHE A 350 -5.02 -38.98 -31.45
CA PHE A 350 -5.82 -40.13 -30.98
C PHE A 350 -7.31 -39.98 -31.34
N VAL A 351 -7.92 -38.82 -31.09
CA VAL A 351 -9.33 -38.59 -31.45
C VAL A 351 -9.51 -38.67 -32.97
N GLN A 352 -8.58 -38.15 -33.76
CA GLN A 352 -8.61 -38.26 -35.22
C GLN A 352 -8.46 -39.71 -35.72
N GLU A 353 -7.62 -40.55 -35.07
CA GLU A 353 -7.56 -42.00 -35.35
C GLU A 353 -8.93 -42.67 -35.16
N ILE A 354 -9.63 -42.36 -34.05
CA ILE A 354 -10.91 -42.99 -33.71
C ILE A 354 -12.05 -42.55 -34.65
N ILE A 355 -12.20 -41.25 -34.93
CA ILE A 355 -13.36 -40.76 -35.72
C ILE A 355 -13.29 -41.08 -37.22
N HIS A 356 -12.07 -41.23 -37.77
CA HIS A 356 -11.83 -41.62 -39.16
C HIS A 356 -11.72 -43.14 -39.36
N SER A 357 -11.86 -43.94 -38.29
CA SER A 357 -11.88 -45.40 -38.40
C SER A 357 -13.29 -45.93 -38.69
N ASP A 358 -13.41 -46.89 -39.61
CA ASP A 358 -14.64 -47.67 -39.84
C ASP A 358 -14.91 -48.72 -38.73
N ILE A 359 -14.16 -48.65 -37.62
CA ILE A 359 -14.20 -49.64 -36.54
C ILE A 359 -15.35 -49.31 -35.59
N SER A 360 -16.12 -50.32 -35.18
CA SER A 360 -17.13 -50.20 -34.13
C SER A 360 -16.58 -50.65 -32.77
N PHE A 361 -16.92 -49.92 -31.71
CA PHE A 361 -16.75 -50.34 -30.31
C PHE A 361 -18.08 -50.73 -29.65
N GLU A 362 -19.17 -50.89 -30.42
CA GLU A 362 -20.47 -51.24 -29.86
C GLU A 362 -20.47 -52.69 -29.35
N ILE A 363 -20.69 -52.83 -28.03
CA ILE A 363 -20.68 -54.09 -27.27
C ILE A 363 -22.01 -54.36 -26.54
N ASP A 364 -23.01 -53.52 -26.79
CA ASP A 364 -24.40 -53.69 -26.36
C ASP A 364 -25.10 -54.70 -27.29
N ASP A 365 -25.48 -55.87 -26.77
CA ASP A 365 -26.06 -56.98 -27.54
C ASP A 365 -27.52 -56.73 -27.99
N HIS A 366 -28.13 -55.63 -27.54
CA HIS A 366 -29.36 -55.10 -28.12
C HIS A 366 -29.12 -54.23 -29.36
N ARG A 367 -27.86 -53.94 -29.71
CA ARG A 367 -27.47 -53.04 -30.82
C ARG A 367 -26.63 -53.73 -31.89
N GLU A 368 -25.68 -54.58 -31.47
CA GLU A 368 -24.97 -55.49 -32.36
C GLU A 368 -25.41 -56.93 -32.06
N THR A 369 -26.19 -57.50 -32.96
CA THR A 369 -26.74 -58.85 -32.83
C THR A 369 -25.79 -59.94 -33.34
N ASP A 370 -24.77 -59.57 -34.12
CA ASP A 370 -23.76 -60.48 -34.62
C ASP A 370 -22.71 -60.76 -33.54
N LYS A 371 -22.66 -62.00 -33.05
CA LYS A 371 -21.77 -62.42 -31.95
C LYS A 371 -20.29 -62.40 -32.32
N GLU A 372 -19.95 -62.56 -33.59
CA GLU A 372 -18.55 -62.52 -34.03
C GLU A 372 -18.08 -61.05 -34.04
N LYS A 373 -18.90 -60.14 -34.61
CA LYS A 373 -18.64 -58.71 -34.51
C LYS A 373 -18.66 -58.19 -33.07
N LEU A 374 -19.55 -58.67 -32.21
CA LEU A 374 -19.64 -58.24 -30.81
C LEU A 374 -18.33 -58.52 -30.05
N GLU A 375 -17.73 -59.70 -30.24
CA GLU A 375 -16.43 -60.04 -29.65
C GLU A 375 -15.28 -59.27 -30.32
N THR A 376 -15.33 -59.03 -31.64
CA THR A 376 -14.35 -58.17 -32.35
C THR A 376 -14.39 -56.72 -31.84
N ASN A 377 -15.57 -56.09 -31.80
CA ASN A 377 -15.80 -54.75 -31.26
C ASN A 377 -15.32 -54.63 -29.80
N LYS A 378 -15.50 -55.70 -29.02
CA LYS A 378 -14.99 -55.81 -27.65
C LYS A 378 -13.46 -55.84 -27.60
N GLN A 379 -12.77 -56.61 -28.43
CA GLN A 379 -11.29 -56.55 -28.49
C GLN A 379 -10.81 -55.16 -28.96
N ASN A 380 -11.44 -54.57 -29.98
CA ASN A 380 -11.13 -53.23 -30.46
C ASN A 380 -11.27 -52.16 -29.35
N LEU A 381 -12.35 -52.23 -28.56
CA LEU A 381 -12.56 -51.34 -27.41
C LEU A 381 -11.53 -51.59 -26.29
N PHE A 382 -11.15 -52.84 -26.03
CA PHE A 382 -10.09 -53.17 -25.07
C PHE A 382 -8.75 -52.54 -25.47
N GLU A 383 -8.36 -52.65 -26.74
CA GLU A 383 -7.12 -52.04 -27.26
C GLU A 383 -7.18 -50.51 -27.25
N ALA A 384 -8.29 -49.92 -27.69
CA ALA A 384 -8.49 -48.47 -27.68
C ALA A 384 -8.51 -47.89 -26.24
N CYS A 385 -9.08 -48.62 -25.26
CA CYS A 385 -8.97 -48.27 -23.85
C CYS A 385 -7.51 -48.30 -23.36
N ARG A 386 -6.73 -49.35 -23.66
CA ARG A 386 -5.30 -49.41 -23.27
C ARG A 386 -4.50 -48.26 -23.88
N LYS A 387 -4.61 -48.04 -25.20
CA LYS A 387 -4.00 -46.89 -25.90
C LYS A 387 -4.30 -45.57 -25.18
N LEU A 388 -5.57 -45.31 -24.86
CA LEU A 388 -6.00 -44.09 -24.18
C LEU A 388 -5.46 -43.98 -22.75
N PHE A 389 -5.42 -45.08 -22.00
CA PHE A 389 -4.98 -45.06 -20.61
C PHE A 389 -3.46 -44.87 -20.47
N ASP A 390 -2.66 -45.53 -21.31
CA ASP A 390 -1.21 -45.29 -21.32
C ASP A 390 -0.89 -43.89 -21.89
N LEU A 391 -1.60 -43.39 -22.91
CA LEU A 391 -1.50 -42.00 -23.39
C LEU A 391 -1.74 -40.95 -22.28
N VAL A 392 -2.75 -41.17 -21.45
CA VAL A 392 -3.04 -40.32 -20.27
C VAL A 392 -1.88 -40.37 -19.26
N ILE A 393 -1.33 -41.56 -18.98
CA ILE A 393 -0.27 -41.77 -17.98
C ILE A 393 1.08 -41.18 -18.44
N ASP A 394 1.49 -41.47 -19.67
CA ASP A 394 2.81 -41.16 -20.19
C ASP A 394 2.96 -39.68 -20.58
N SER A 395 1.86 -39.02 -20.97
CA SER A 395 1.84 -37.57 -21.22
C SER A 395 1.95 -36.71 -19.95
N PHE A 396 2.12 -37.31 -18.76
CA PHE A 396 2.23 -36.59 -17.48
C PHE A 396 3.24 -35.44 -17.52
N ASP A 397 4.44 -35.65 -18.06
CA ASP A 397 5.50 -34.66 -17.97
C ASP A 397 5.21 -33.43 -18.86
N LEU A 398 4.40 -33.62 -19.93
CA LEU A 398 3.88 -32.58 -20.81
C LEU A 398 2.63 -31.85 -20.26
N LEU A 399 1.97 -32.39 -19.23
CA LEU A 399 0.77 -31.79 -18.62
C LEU A 399 1.07 -30.36 -18.11
N PRO A 400 0.30 -29.31 -18.49
CA PRO A 400 0.73 -27.93 -18.27
C PRO A 400 0.86 -27.47 -16.81
N PRO A 401 1.74 -26.49 -16.51
CA PRO A 401 1.91 -25.91 -15.18
C PRO A 401 0.62 -25.46 -14.49
N GLY A 402 -0.30 -24.81 -15.22
CA GLY A 402 -1.58 -24.34 -14.67
C GLY A 402 -2.49 -25.49 -14.21
N VAL A 403 -2.52 -26.61 -14.95
CA VAL A 403 -3.30 -27.80 -14.59
C VAL A 403 -2.73 -28.46 -13.33
N LYS A 404 -1.39 -28.60 -13.28
CA LYS A 404 -0.64 -29.14 -12.13
C LYS A 404 -0.85 -28.28 -10.87
N LEU A 405 -0.81 -26.96 -10.98
CA LEU A 405 -1.06 -26.04 -9.85
C LEU A 405 -2.52 -26.08 -9.37
N LEU A 406 -3.50 -26.07 -10.28
CA LEU A 406 -4.91 -26.15 -9.89
C LEU A 406 -5.24 -27.48 -9.19
N ALA A 407 -4.66 -28.58 -9.66
CA ALA A 407 -4.79 -29.88 -8.99
C ALA A 407 -4.19 -29.86 -7.58
N ARG A 408 -3.03 -29.22 -7.36
CA ARG A 408 -2.48 -29.05 -6.00
C ARG A 408 -3.43 -28.24 -5.11
N ILE A 409 -3.91 -27.08 -5.59
CA ILE A 409 -4.86 -26.21 -4.85
C ILE A 409 -6.11 -26.99 -4.43
N PHE A 410 -6.69 -27.75 -5.36
CA PHE A 410 -7.84 -28.60 -5.10
C PHE A 410 -7.54 -29.68 -4.05
N ASN A 411 -6.35 -30.29 -4.08
CA ASN A 411 -5.93 -31.29 -3.10
C ASN A 411 -5.63 -30.66 -1.71
N GLU A 412 -5.09 -29.44 -1.69
CA GLU A 412 -4.86 -28.64 -0.48
C GLU A 412 -6.20 -28.28 0.19
N TYR A 413 -7.22 -27.85 -0.57
CA TYR A 413 -8.58 -27.66 -0.04
C TYR A 413 -9.26 -28.97 0.36
N ALA A 414 -9.10 -30.06 -0.41
CA ALA A 414 -9.63 -31.37 -0.02
C ALA A 414 -9.00 -31.85 1.31
N ALA A 415 -7.73 -31.55 1.57
CA ALA A 415 -7.08 -31.84 2.85
C ALA A 415 -7.56 -30.91 4.00
N GLN A 416 -7.97 -29.68 3.68
CA GLN A 416 -8.49 -28.72 4.65
C GLN A 416 -9.94 -29.03 5.09
N PHE A 417 -10.81 -29.38 4.14
CA PHE A 417 -12.26 -29.55 4.38
C PHE A 417 -12.71 -31.00 4.56
N PHE A 418 -11.96 -31.97 4.00
CA PHE A 418 -12.24 -33.41 4.13
C PHE A 418 -11.00 -34.15 4.68
N GLY A 419 -10.47 -33.66 5.79
CA GLY A 419 -9.22 -34.13 6.41
C GLY A 419 -9.27 -35.58 6.92
N GLU A 420 -10.46 -36.15 7.09
CA GLU A 420 -10.70 -37.56 7.38
C GLU A 420 -10.44 -38.50 6.20
N LEU A 421 -10.37 -37.98 4.97
CA LEU A 421 -10.02 -38.77 3.78
C LEU A 421 -8.52 -39.09 3.76
N SER A 422 -8.18 -40.36 3.50
CA SER A 422 -6.79 -40.78 3.31
C SER A 422 -6.13 -40.05 2.13
N ASP A 423 -4.81 -39.89 2.16
CA ASP A 423 -4.06 -39.19 1.10
C ASP A 423 -4.40 -39.72 -0.30
N ASP A 424 -4.43 -41.04 -0.48
CA ASP A 424 -4.79 -41.64 -1.77
C ASP A 424 -6.28 -41.44 -2.13
N SER A 425 -7.19 -41.36 -1.14
CA SER A 425 -8.58 -40.96 -1.39
C SER A 425 -8.68 -39.52 -1.91
N ARG A 426 -7.96 -38.57 -1.29
CA ARG A 426 -7.93 -37.17 -1.72
C ARG A 426 -7.26 -37.01 -3.09
N ASN A 427 -6.17 -37.75 -3.34
CA ASN A 427 -5.49 -37.79 -4.63
C ASN A 427 -6.43 -38.32 -5.74
N SER A 428 -7.16 -39.40 -5.47
CA SER A 428 -8.17 -39.96 -6.39
C SER A 428 -9.34 -39.00 -6.63
N LEU A 429 -9.79 -38.24 -5.63
CA LEU A 429 -10.82 -37.21 -5.78
C LEU A 429 -10.34 -36.07 -6.70
N THR A 430 -9.13 -35.54 -6.45
CA THR A 430 -8.49 -34.53 -7.31
C THR A 430 -8.30 -35.05 -8.75
N GLY A 431 -7.82 -36.28 -8.90
CA GLY A 431 -7.62 -36.92 -10.19
C GLY A 431 -8.92 -37.09 -10.97
N SER A 432 -9.98 -37.57 -10.30
CA SER A 432 -11.33 -37.71 -10.86
C SER A 432 -11.89 -36.38 -11.35
N PHE A 433 -11.66 -35.29 -10.61
CA PHE A 433 -12.08 -33.94 -11.00
C PHE A 433 -11.39 -33.45 -12.28
N ILE A 434 -10.06 -33.56 -12.38
CA ILE A 434 -9.32 -33.18 -13.60
C ILE A 434 -9.75 -34.03 -14.80
N MET A 435 -9.97 -35.34 -14.60
CA MET A 435 -10.47 -36.22 -15.67
C MET A 435 -11.88 -35.80 -16.12
N LEU A 436 -12.79 -35.53 -15.18
CA LEU A 436 -14.19 -35.16 -15.46
C LEU A 436 -14.34 -33.76 -16.09
N ARG A 437 -13.47 -32.80 -15.75
CA ARG A 437 -13.63 -31.38 -16.13
C ARG A 437 -12.68 -30.89 -17.22
N TYR A 438 -11.68 -31.68 -17.60
CA TYR A 438 -10.69 -31.30 -18.62
C TYR A 438 -10.45 -32.38 -19.68
N ILE A 439 -10.04 -33.60 -19.29
CA ILE A 439 -9.66 -34.64 -20.27
C ILE A 439 -10.87 -35.33 -20.92
N ASN A 440 -11.82 -35.87 -20.15
CA ASN A 440 -13.00 -36.54 -20.72
C ASN A 440 -13.88 -35.60 -21.57
N PRO A 441 -14.13 -34.33 -21.19
CA PRO A 441 -14.86 -33.39 -22.05
C PRO A 441 -14.21 -33.17 -23.42
N ALA A 442 -12.88 -33.16 -23.50
CA ALA A 442 -12.14 -33.00 -24.74
C ALA A 442 -12.20 -34.24 -25.65
N ILE A 443 -12.40 -35.43 -25.08
CA ILE A 443 -12.60 -36.69 -25.83
C ILE A 443 -14.06 -36.86 -26.25
N PHE A 444 -15.02 -36.46 -25.40
CA PHE A 444 -16.47 -36.61 -25.62
C PHE A 444 -17.06 -35.53 -26.56
N SER A 445 -16.55 -34.30 -26.48
CA SER A 445 -16.94 -33.16 -27.34
C SER A 445 -15.72 -32.44 -27.91
N PRO A 446 -14.89 -33.13 -28.73
CA PRO A 446 -13.65 -32.58 -29.26
C PRO A 446 -13.82 -31.29 -30.08
N GLU A 447 -14.99 -31.10 -30.69
CA GLU A 447 -15.33 -29.89 -31.42
C GLU A 447 -15.35 -28.63 -30.52
N LYS A 448 -15.64 -28.78 -29.22
CA LYS A 448 -15.64 -27.67 -28.25
C LYS A 448 -14.25 -27.29 -27.75
N TYR A 449 -13.22 -28.07 -28.09
CA TYR A 449 -11.84 -27.89 -27.66
C TYR A 449 -10.87 -27.65 -28.84
N GLY A 450 -11.38 -27.51 -30.06
CA GLY A 450 -10.58 -27.35 -31.30
C GLY A 450 -9.84 -28.62 -31.74
N ILE A 451 -10.19 -29.78 -31.15
CA ILE A 451 -9.63 -31.07 -31.54
C ILE A 451 -10.21 -31.53 -32.89
N VAL A 452 -11.47 -31.21 -33.16
CA VAL A 452 -12.12 -31.38 -34.47
C VAL A 452 -12.60 -30.01 -34.93
N ASP A 453 -12.39 -29.67 -36.20
CA ASP A 453 -12.56 -28.29 -36.69
C ASP A 453 -13.94 -28.05 -37.35
N ASP A 454 -14.54 -29.04 -38.04
CA ASP A 454 -15.98 -29.07 -38.36
C ASP A 454 -16.67 -30.23 -37.60
N PRO A 455 -17.68 -29.97 -36.75
CA PRO A 455 -18.44 -31.03 -36.05
C PRO A 455 -19.03 -32.13 -36.95
N LYS A 456 -19.17 -31.88 -38.27
CA LYS A 456 -19.64 -32.86 -39.27
C LYS A 456 -18.63 -33.97 -39.59
N GLU A 457 -17.34 -33.79 -39.27
CA GLU A 457 -16.31 -34.83 -39.42
C GLU A 457 -16.56 -36.03 -38.48
N ILE A 458 -17.31 -35.82 -37.38
CA ILE A 458 -17.58 -36.86 -36.39
C ILE A 458 -18.77 -37.72 -36.85
N SER A 459 -18.46 -38.87 -37.45
CA SER A 459 -19.47 -39.87 -37.83
C SER A 459 -20.29 -40.35 -36.61
N MET A 460 -21.51 -40.84 -36.84
CA MET A 460 -22.36 -41.38 -35.75
C MET A 460 -21.71 -42.56 -35.01
N SER A 461 -20.93 -43.38 -35.73
CA SER A 461 -20.11 -44.45 -35.13
C SER A 461 -18.96 -43.86 -34.30
N GLY A 462 -18.19 -42.93 -34.87
CA GLY A 462 -17.09 -42.24 -34.18
C GLY A 462 -17.55 -41.54 -32.89
N ARG A 463 -18.70 -40.87 -32.91
CA ARG A 463 -19.30 -40.26 -31.70
C ARG A 463 -19.65 -41.33 -30.66
N ARG A 464 -20.23 -42.48 -31.05
CA ARG A 464 -20.53 -43.60 -30.14
C ARG A 464 -19.26 -44.21 -29.54
N ASN A 465 -18.22 -44.39 -30.34
CA ASN A 465 -16.90 -44.87 -29.91
C ASN A 465 -16.28 -43.95 -28.84
N LEU A 466 -16.25 -42.63 -29.10
CA LEU A 466 -15.75 -41.62 -28.14
C LEU A 466 -16.56 -41.60 -26.83
N ILE A 467 -17.88 -41.76 -26.90
CA ILE A 467 -18.76 -41.87 -25.72
C ILE A 467 -18.38 -43.10 -24.87
N LEU A 468 -18.17 -44.26 -25.49
CA LEU A 468 -17.79 -45.48 -24.78
C LEU A 468 -16.40 -45.35 -24.14
N LEU A 469 -15.39 -44.86 -24.88
CA LEU A 469 -14.05 -44.61 -24.34
C LEU A 469 -14.05 -43.67 -23.13
N SER A 470 -14.72 -42.51 -23.27
CA SER A 470 -14.84 -41.51 -22.19
C SER A 470 -15.50 -42.09 -20.93
N LYS A 471 -16.45 -43.02 -21.11
CA LYS A 471 -17.17 -43.68 -20.02
C LYS A 471 -16.30 -44.68 -19.25
N VAL A 472 -15.49 -45.48 -19.94
CA VAL A 472 -14.53 -46.39 -19.27
C VAL A 472 -13.44 -45.57 -18.56
N LEU A 473 -12.92 -44.51 -19.19
CA LEU A 473 -11.93 -43.61 -18.57
C LEU A 473 -12.49 -42.90 -17.32
N GLN A 474 -13.74 -42.44 -17.34
CA GLN A 474 -14.36 -41.84 -16.15
C GLN A 474 -14.55 -42.85 -15.01
N ASN A 475 -14.97 -44.09 -15.32
CA ASN A 475 -15.14 -45.13 -14.29
C ASN A 475 -13.79 -45.59 -13.70
N LEU A 476 -12.74 -45.73 -14.53
CA LEU A 476 -11.37 -45.94 -14.06
C LEU A 476 -10.90 -44.81 -13.14
N SER A 477 -11.11 -43.56 -13.55
CA SER A 477 -10.70 -42.37 -12.79
C SER A 477 -11.39 -42.31 -11.43
N ASN A 478 -12.70 -42.59 -11.39
CA ASN A 478 -13.50 -42.65 -10.18
C ASN A 478 -13.18 -43.86 -9.28
N GLY A 479 -12.45 -44.87 -9.78
CA GLY A 479 -12.24 -46.15 -9.09
C GLY A 479 -13.49 -47.03 -8.98
N VAL A 480 -14.47 -46.87 -9.87
CA VAL A 480 -15.78 -47.54 -9.81
C VAL A 480 -15.90 -48.60 -10.91
N LYS A 481 -16.30 -49.82 -10.53
CA LYS A 481 -16.56 -50.93 -11.46
C LYS A 481 -17.98 -50.86 -12.05
N PHE A 482 -18.13 -51.39 -13.26
CA PHE A 482 -19.44 -51.65 -13.87
C PHE A 482 -20.18 -52.75 -13.07
N ILE A 483 -21.51 -52.65 -13.02
CA ILE A 483 -22.39 -53.57 -12.27
C ILE A 483 -23.56 -54.05 -13.13
N GLN A 484 -23.97 -55.31 -12.90
CA GLN A 484 -25.02 -56.03 -13.65
C GLN A 484 -26.34 -55.26 -13.73
N GLU A 485 -26.73 -54.57 -12.66
CA GLU A 485 -28.03 -53.89 -12.53
C GLU A 485 -28.16 -52.61 -13.36
N LYS A 486 -27.04 -52.04 -13.83
CA LYS A 486 -27.03 -50.80 -14.62
C LYS A 486 -26.53 -51.02 -16.05
N GLU A 487 -25.40 -51.70 -16.19
CA GLU A 487 -24.62 -51.72 -17.44
C GLU A 487 -24.01 -53.12 -17.67
N PRO A 488 -24.86 -54.16 -17.84
CA PRO A 488 -24.40 -55.55 -17.89
C PRO A 488 -23.43 -55.80 -19.05
N PHE A 489 -23.67 -55.19 -20.20
CA PHE A 489 -22.79 -55.28 -21.37
C PHE A 489 -21.38 -54.72 -21.14
N MET A 490 -21.20 -53.76 -20.22
CA MET A 490 -19.89 -53.18 -19.90
C MET A 490 -19.07 -54.03 -18.91
N LEU A 491 -19.66 -55.06 -18.28
CA LEU A 491 -19.00 -55.86 -17.23
C LEU A 491 -17.63 -56.45 -17.62
N PRO A 492 -17.37 -56.93 -18.86
CA PRO A 492 -16.06 -57.45 -19.23
C PRO A 492 -14.92 -56.43 -19.06
N LEU A 493 -15.20 -55.14 -19.23
CA LEU A 493 -14.21 -54.06 -19.14
C LEU A 493 -13.65 -53.85 -17.73
N ASN A 494 -14.31 -54.41 -16.70
CA ASN A 494 -13.80 -54.42 -15.32
C ASN A 494 -12.39 -55.03 -15.22
N VAL A 495 -12.01 -55.94 -16.12
CA VAL A 495 -10.65 -56.50 -16.19
C VAL A 495 -9.60 -55.42 -16.47
N ILE A 496 -9.87 -54.49 -17.40
CA ILE A 496 -8.97 -53.37 -17.69
C ILE A 496 -8.97 -52.36 -16.54
N LEU A 497 -10.12 -52.17 -15.87
CA LEU A 497 -10.19 -51.30 -14.70
C LEU A 497 -9.25 -51.80 -13.59
N ASP A 498 -9.25 -53.11 -13.31
CA ASP A 498 -8.32 -53.73 -12.34
C ASP A 498 -6.85 -53.64 -12.81
N GLU A 499 -6.58 -53.82 -14.11
CA GLU A 499 -5.23 -53.72 -14.70
C GLU A 499 -4.61 -52.31 -14.57
N TYR A 500 -5.43 -51.25 -14.60
CA TYR A 500 -4.96 -49.85 -14.62
C TYR A 500 -5.19 -49.07 -13.32
N LEU A 501 -6.05 -49.52 -12.39
CA LEU A 501 -6.43 -48.75 -11.20
C LEU A 501 -5.21 -48.26 -10.39
N ASP A 502 -4.23 -49.12 -10.13
CA ASP A 502 -3.03 -48.75 -9.38
C ASP A 502 -2.01 -47.96 -10.21
N LYS A 503 -2.06 -48.03 -11.56
CA LYS A 503 -1.34 -47.07 -12.42
C LYS A 503 -1.93 -45.66 -12.23
N PHE A 504 -3.27 -45.54 -12.26
CA PHE A 504 -3.99 -44.27 -12.12
C PHE A 504 -3.83 -43.64 -10.73
N LYS A 505 -3.87 -44.42 -9.64
CA LYS A 505 -3.53 -43.91 -8.28
C LYS A 505 -2.13 -43.30 -8.23
N ARG A 506 -1.12 -43.97 -8.82
CA ARG A 506 0.26 -43.43 -8.90
C ARG A 506 0.33 -42.16 -9.74
N TYR A 507 -0.39 -42.11 -10.86
CA TYR A 507 -0.48 -40.92 -11.72
C TYR A 507 -1.13 -39.72 -11.01
N PHE A 508 -2.26 -39.92 -10.31
CA PHE A 508 -2.90 -38.87 -9.51
C PHE A 508 -1.99 -38.37 -8.38
N ARG A 509 -1.23 -39.27 -7.73
CA ARG A 509 -0.20 -38.89 -6.73
C ARG A 509 0.95 -38.09 -7.35
N ARG A 510 1.33 -38.31 -8.62
CA ARG A 510 2.27 -37.45 -9.36
C ARG A 510 1.66 -36.06 -9.64
N ILE A 511 0.38 -35.97 -10.01
CA ILE A 511 -0.31 -34.71 -10.37
C ILE A 511 -0.33 -33.70 -9.22
N VAL A 512 -0.59 -34.14 -7.99
CA VAL A 512 -0.71 -33.21 -6.84
C VAL A 512 0.63 -32.86 -6.19
N ASN A 513 1.67 -33.67 -6.40
CA ASN A 513 2.98 -33.52 -5.76
C ASN A 513 3.84 -32.45 -6.46
N VAL A 514 3.35 -31.21 -6.44
CA VAL A 514 3.94 -30.04 -7.10
C VAL A 514 4.58 -29.13 -6.06
N ALA A 515 5.89 -28.92 -6.16
CA ALA A 515 6.67 -28.14 -5.19
C ALA A 515 6.01 -26.78 -4.88
N LYS A 516 6.04 -26.34 -3.61
CA LYS A 516 5.34 -25.10 -3.20
C LYS A 516 5.77 -23.87 -4.00
N ASN A 517 7.06 -23.79 -4.37
CA ASN A 517 7.64 -22.72 -5.17
C ASN A 517 7.69 -23.03 -6.69
N PHE A 518 6.81 -23.90 -7.20
CA PHE A 518 6.77 -24.26 -8.62
C PHE A 518 6.43 -23.03 -9.49
N PRO A 519 7.25 -22.69 -10.50
CA PRO A 519 7.14 -21.42 -11.21
C PRO A 519 5.90 -21.37 -12.11
N PHE A 520 4.96 -20.47 -11.80
CA PHE A 520 3.87 -20.13 -12.70
C PHE A 520 4.34 -19.08 -13.72
N VAL A 521 4.67 -19.55 -14.92
CA VAL A 521 4.96 -18.70 -16.09
C VAL A 521 3.89 -18.99 -17.13
N LEU A 522 3.04 -18.01 -17.39
CA LEU A 522 2.10 -18.03 -18.52
C LEU A 522 2.83 -17.48 -19.76
N VAL A 523 2.82 -18.25 -20.84
CA VAL A 523 3.08 -17.72 -22.18
C VAL A 523 1.74 -17.20 -22.71
N VAL A 524 1.73 -15.96 -23.17
CA VAL A 524 0.55 -15.28 -23.69
C VAL A 524 0.65 -15.21 -25.21
N GLU A 525 -0.39 -15.67 -25.91
CA GLU A 525 -0.65 -15.23 -27.28
C GLU A 525 -1.24 -13.82 -27.20
N GLU A 526 -0.63 -12.84 -27.88
CA GLU A 526 -0.87 -11.40 -27.69
C GLU A 526 -2.32 -10.94 -27.99
N THR A 527 -3.13 -11.83 -28.57
CA THR A 527 -4.52 -11.63 -28.96
C THR A 527 -5.53 -11.68 -27.80
N ALA A 528 -5.14 -12.12 -26.60
CA ALA A 528 -6.09 -12.43 -25.51
C ALA A 528 -6.81 -11.22 -24.86
N ILE A 529 -6.48 -9.98 -25.24
CA ILE A 529 -7.05 -8.73 -24.68
C ILE A 529 -7.80 -7.90 -25.76
N THR A 530 -7.78 -8.31 -27.03
CA THR A 530 -8.31 -7.48 -28.14
C THR A 530 -9.83 -7.56 -28.35
N ASP A 531 -10.51 -8.56 -27.79
CA ASP A 531 -11.97 -8.65 -27.82
C ASP A 531 -12.60 -7.83 -26.69
N MET A 532 -13.48 -6.90 -27.07
CA MET A 532 -14.19 -5.99 -26.17
C MET A 532 -15.57 -6.51 -25.74
N LYS A 533 -16.12 -7.51 -26.45
CA LYS A 533 -17.42 -8.13 -26.11
C LYS A 533 -17.44 -8.77 -24.71
N PRO A 534 -16.41 -9.50 -24.25
CA PRO A 534 -16.37 -10.01 -22.87
C PRO A 534 -16.35 -8.90 -21.82
N ILE A 535 -15.69 -7.77 -22.12
CA ILE A 535 -15.62 -6.60 -21.23
C ILE A 535 -16.98 -5.89 -21.15
N ALA A 536 -17.67 -5.76 -22.29
CA ALA A 536 -19.03 -5.25 -22.36
C ALA A 536 -20.02 -6.11 -21.55
N LEU A 537 -19.93 -7.44 -21.65
CA LEU A 537 -20.76 -8.37 -20.88
C LEU A 537 -20.56 -8.20 -19.35
N ILE A 538 -19.31 -8.04 -18.90
CA ILE A 538 -18.99 -7.77 -17.49
C ILE A 538 -19.62 -6.44 -17.02
N HIS A 539 -19.39 -5.35 -17.75
CA HIS A 539 -19.93 -4.03 -17.40
C HIS A 539 -21.46 -4.04 -17.35
N LYS A 540 -22.11 -4.73 -18.28
CA LYS A 540 -23.56 -4.91 -18.35
C LYS A 540 -24.13 -5.65 -17.15
N GLU A 541 -23.60 -6.83 -16.80
CA GLU A 541 -24.05 -7.59 -15.61
C GLU A 541 -23.81 -6.82 -14.30
N LEU A 542 -22.72 -6.05 -14.19
CA LEU A 542 -22.47 -5.16 -13.04
C LEU A 542 -23.50 -4.03 -12.93
N CYS A 543 -23.93 -3.45 -14.06
CA CYS A 543 -25.03 -2.47 -14.08
C CYS A 543 -26.39 -3.10 -13.75
N GLU A 544 -26.73 -4.23 -14.38
CA GLU A 544 -28.02 -4.93 -14.21
C GLU A 544 -28.24 -5.41 -12.76
N ARG A 545 -27.16 -5.64 -12.00
CA ARG A 545 -27.18 -6.14 -10.60
C ARG A 545 -26.79 -5.11 -9.54
N ALA A 546 -26.64 -3.82 -9.91
CA ALA A 546 -26.09 -2.83 -9.00
C ALA A 546 -26.86 -2.72 -7.66
N ASP A 547 -28.20 -2.72 -7.68
CA ASP A 547 -29.02 -2.67 -6.46
C ASP A 547 -28.96 -3.97 -5.63
N GLU A 548 -28.79 -5.13 -6.27
CA GLU A 548 -28.60 -6.42 -5.60
C GLU A 548 -27.28 -6.40 -4.82
N ILE A 549 -26.21 -5.93 -5.45
CA ILE A 549 -24.87 -5.80 -4.84
C ILE A 549 -24.90 -4.79 -3.69
N ILE A 550 -25.45 -3.59 -3.91
CA ILE A 550 -25.53 -2.52 -2.90
C ILE A 550 -26.40 -2.95 -1.71
N GLY A 551 -27.51 -3.65 -1.97
CA GLY A 551 -28.49 -4.05 -0.94
C GLY A 551 -28.13 -5.31 -0.14
N THR A 552 -27.22 -6.15 -0.61
CA THR A 552 -26.78 -7.38 0.07
C THR A 552 -25.42 -7.25 0.79
N SER A 553 -24.71 -6.14 0.59
CA SER A 553 -23.34 -5.91 1.07
C SER A 553 -23.27 -5.05 2.34
N SER A 554 -22.09 -5.01 2.98
CA SER A 554 -21.82 -4.05 4.06
C SER A 554 -21.67 -2.63 3.51
N SER A 555 -21.83 -1.60 4.35
CA SER A 555 -21.68 -0.20 3.92
C SER A 555 -20.32 0.10 3.30
N GLU A 556 -19.24 -0.50 3.81
CA GLU A 556 -17.87 -0.40 3.25
C GLU A 556 -17.80 -0.97 1.83
N ILE A 557 -18.38 -2.16 1.61
CA ILE A 557 -18.37 -2.86 0.33
C ILE A 557 -19.27 -2.14 -0.69
N SER A 558 -20.47 -1.69 -0.28
CA SER A 558 -21.38 -0.93 -1.14
C SER A 558 -20.79 0.43 -1.53
N GLU A 559 -20.11 1.13 -0.61
CA GLU A 559 -19.41 2.38 -0.92
C GLU A 559 -18.27 2.16 -1.93
N GLU A 560 -17.43 1.13 -1.72
CA GLU A 560 -16.32 0.82 -2.64
C GLU A 560 -16.80 0.37 -4.02
N PHE A 561 -17.86 -0.44 -4.09
CA PHE A 561 -18.51 -0.80 -5.35
C PHE A 561 -19.05 0.44 -6.09
N CYS A 562 -19.69 1.37 -5.39
CA CYS A 562 -20.13 2.63 -5.98
C CYS A 562 -18.96 3.45 -6.54
N LYS A 563 -17.77 3.47 -5.89
CA LYS A 563 -16.57 4.15 -6.42
C LYS A 563 -16.14 3.56 -7.76
N TYR A 564 -16.08 2.22 -7.86
CA TYR A 564 -15.73 1.56 -9.12
C TYR A 564 -16.77 1.81 -10.22
N MET A 565 -18.07 1.70 -9.91
CA MET A 565 -19.13 1.93 -10.91
C MET A 565 -19.19 3.38 -11.40
N VAL A 566 -19.02 4.38 -10.53
CA VAL A 566 -18.98 5.79 -10.98
C VAL A 566 -17.70 6.09 -11.79
N SER A 567 -16.59 5.40 -11.51
CA SER A 567 -15.34 5.48 -12.29
C SER A 567 -15.41 4.81 -13.68
N LEU A 568 -16.31 3.84 -13.84
CA LEU A 568 -16.57 3.09 -15.08
C LEU A 568 -17.71 3.68 -15.93
N GLY A 569 -18.62 4.43 -15.31
CA GLY A 569 -19.82 5.00 -15.96
C GLY A 569 -21.03 4.06 -15.96
N LYS A 570 -22.11 4.43 -16.66
CA LYS A 570 -23.20 3.50 -16.97
C LYS A 570 -22.86 2.74 -18.26
N TYR A 571 -23.23 1.46 -18.36
CA TYR A 571 -23.21 0.71 -19.63
C TYR A 571 -24.02 1.43 -20.73
N SER A 572 -25.17 2.01 -20.36
CA SER A 572 -26.03 2.79 -21.25
C SER A 572 -25.30 3.97 -21.90
N ASP A 573 -24.41 4.64 -21.18
CA ASP A 573 -23.78 5.88 -21.66
C ASP A 573 -22.79 5.55 -22.79
N LYS A 574 -22.09 4.40 -22.70
CA LYS A 574 -21.28 3.84 -23.81
C LYS A 574 -22.14 3.34 -24.97
N THR A 575 -23.27 2.64 -24.72
CA THR A 575 -24.07 2.10 -25.82
C THR A 575 -24.79 3.18 -26.61
N HIS A 576 -25.49 4.13 -25.98
CA HIS A 576 -26.19 5.20 -26.72
C HIS A 576 -25.20 6.05 -27.54
N SER A 577 -24.05 6.38 -26.94
CA SER A 577 -22.95 7.12 -27.58
C SER A 577 -22.42 6.46 -28.87
N PHE A 578 -22.27 5.13 -28.90
CA PHE A 578 -21.89 4.41 -30.13
C PHE A 578 -23.08 4.12 -31.06
N GLY A 579 -24.31 4.10 -30.53
CA GLY A 579 -25.56 3.82 -31.24
C GLY A 579 -26.00 4.93 -32.20
N GLU A 580 -25.55 6.17 -32.00
CA GLU A 580 -25.73 7.27 -32.97
C GLU A 580 -25.11 6.94 -34.35
N PHE A 581 -24.12 6.05 -34.40
CA PHE A 581 -23.27 5.82 -35.56
C PHE A 581 -23.52 4.47 -36.23
N LYS A 582 -23.41 4.44 -37.56
CA LYS A 582 -23.41 3.20 -38.35
C LYS A 582 -22.19 2.33 -38.02
N GLU A 583 -22.30 1.02 -38.20
CA GLU A 583 -21.23 0.03 -37.96
C GLU A 583 -19.87 0.42 -38.58
N GLU A 584 -19.84 0.87 -39.83
CA GLU A 584 -18.62 1.35 -40.51
C GLU A 584 -17.92 2.53 -39.80
N ILE A 585 -18.69 3.36 -39.10
CA ILE A 585 -18.22 4.53 -38.35
C ILE A 585 -17.79 4.08 -36.95
N GLN A 586 -18.54 3.17 -36.30
CA GLN A 586 -18.16 2.58 -35.01
C GLN A 586 -16.77 1.90 -35.06
N ILE A 587 -16.49 1.13 -36.12
CA ILE A 587 -15.20 0.45 -36.30
C ILE A 587 -14.07 1.47 -36.43
N LYS A 588 -14.20 2.46 -37.31
CA LYS A 588 -13.19 3.53 -37.49
C LYS A 588 -13.00 4.39 -36.23
N LEU A 589 -14.07 4.61 -35.47
CA LEU A 589 -14.02 5.31 -34.19
C LEU A 589 -13.22 4.51 -33.15
N LYS A 590 -13.47 3.20 -33.03
CA LYS A 590 -12.68 2.29 -32.19
C LYS A 590 -11.21 2.25 -32.61
N GLU A 591 -10.92 2.15 -33.91
CA GLU A 591 -9.55 2.23 -34.45
C GLU A 591 -8.86 3.56 -34.10
N PHE A 592 -9.56 4.69 -34.26
CA PHE A 592 -9.05 6.03 -33.93
C PHE A 592 -8.72 6.16 -32.44
N LEU A 593 -9.61 5.70 -31.55
CA LEU A 593 -9.40 5.78 -30.10
C LEU A 593 -8.22 4.90 -29.64
N ILE A 594 -8.12 3.67 -30.17
CA ILE A 594 -6.98 2.78 -29.93
C ILE A 594 -5.67 3.42 -30.42
N LYS A 595 -5.64 3.88 -31.68
CA LYS A 595 -4.43 4.43 -32.33
C LYS A 595 -3.86 5.65 -31.61
N ASN A 596 -4.72 6.52 -31.10
CA ASN A 596 -4.33 7.78 -30.44
C ASN A 596 -4.33 7.68 -28.90
N LYS A 597 -4.63 6.49 -28.33
CA LYS A 597 -4.81 6.26 -26.88
C LYS A 597 -5.77 7.24 -26.18
N HIS A 598 -6.80 7.72 -26.88
CA HIS A 598 -7.79 8.63 -26.29
C HIS A 598 -8.80 7.86 -25.43
N GLU A 599 -8.83 8.14 -24.12
CA GLU A 599 -9.94 7.72 -23.27
C GLU A 599 -11.18 8.59 -23.54
N ALA A 600 -12.08 8.10 -24.39
CA ALA A 600 -13.39 8.70 -24.62
C ALA A 600 -14.37 8.35 -23.49
N VAL A 601 -14.82 9.38 -22.78
CA VAL A 601 -15.85 9.29 -21.72
C VAL A 601 -17.25 9.46 -22.30
N TYR A 602 -17.40 10.25 -23.36
CA TYR A 602 -18.64 10.38 -24.13
C TYR A 602 -18.36 10.79 -25.57
N ILE A 603 -19.17 10.32 -26.52
CA ILE A 603 -19.06 10.63 -27.95
C ILE A 603 -20.46 10.90 -28.51
N SER A 604 -20.60 11.93 -29.34
CA SER A 604 -21.89 12.26 -29.98
C SER A 604 -21.69 13.01 -31.29
N SER A 605 -22.71 13.00 -32.15
CA SER A 605 -22.79 13.84 -33.33
C SER A 605 -22.80 15.32 -32.94
N PHE A 606 -21.97 16.11 -33.62
CA PHE A 606 -21.80 17.53 -33.34
C PHE A 606 -21.55 18.30 -34.64
N SER A 607 -22.48 19.19 -34.97
CA SER A 607 -22.38 20.06 -36.14
C SER A 607 -21.98 21.46 -35.69
N CYS A 608 -20.84 21.98 -36.15
CA CYS A 608 -20.33 23.28 -35.68
C CYS A 608 -19.85 24.18 -36.81
N GLU A 609 -19.89 25.48 -36.57
CA GLU A 609 -19.35 26.47 -37.50
C GLU A 609 -17.91 26.84 -37.11
N ILE A 610 -16.95 26.58 -38.00
CA ILE A 610 -15.53 26.89 -37.81
C ILE A 610 -15.06 27.70 -39.01
N ASN A 611 -14.55 28.90 -38.75
CA ASN A 611 -14.06 29.86 -39.76
C ASN A 611 -15.09 30.18 -40.88
N GLY A 612 -16.39 30.18 -40.55
CA GLY A 612 -17.49 30.44 -41.50
C GLY A 612 -17.95 29.21 -42.31
N ASN A 613 -17.41 28.02 -42.05
CA ASN A 613 -17.85 26.77 -42.67
C ASN A 613 -18.60 25.90 -41.64
N LYS A 614 -19.78 25.39 -42.01
CA LYS A 614 -20.48 24.36 -41.21
C LYS A 614 -19.81 23.00 -41.43
N ILE A 615 -19.47 22.32 -40.34
CA ILE A 615 -18.79 21.02 -40.31
C ILE A 615 -19.67 20.05 -39.51
N ASP A 616 -20.26 19.08 -40.18
CA ASP A 616 -21.01 17.99 -39.55
C ASP A 616 -20.04 16.88 -39.12
N GLY A 617 -19.72 16.82 -37.83
CA GLY A 617 -18.64 15.99 -37.28
C GLY A 617 -19.01 15.16 -36.05
N ILE A 618 -17.97 14.64 -35.38
CA ILE A 618 -18.06 13.82 -34.17
C ILE A 618 -17.34 14.53 -33.03
N LEU A 619 -18.03 14.80 -31.92
CA LEU A 619 -17.41 15.33 -30.70
C LEU A 619 -17.12 14.19 -29.72
N ILE A 620 -15.87 14.16 -29.22
CA ILE A 620 -15.37 13.21 -28.23
C ILE A 620 -15.00 14.01 -26.97
N VAL A 621 -15.65 13.71 -25.84
CA VAL A 621 -15.24 14.15 -24.51
C VAL A 621 -14.26 13.13 -23.95
N THR A 622 -13.09 13.58 -23.53
CA THR A 622 -12.08 12.76 -22.81
C THR A 622 -11.93 13.23 -21.35
N LEU A 623 -10.97 12.67 -20.61
CA LEU A 623 -10.66 13.15 -19.25
C LEU A 623 -10.16 14.60 -19.19
N HIS A 624 -9.48 15.08 -20.24
CA HIS A 624 -8.77 16.37 -20.22
C HIS A 624 -9.03 17.26 -21.46
N HIS A 625 -9.52 16.67 -22.56
CA HIS A 625 -9.77 17.35 -23.84
C HIS A 625 -11.19 17.13 -24.36
N ILE A 626 -11.66 18.09 -25.15
CA ILE A 626 -12.73 17.91 -26.13
C ILE A 626 -12.07 17.86 -27.50
N VAL A 627 -12.30 16.78 -28.25
CA VAL A 627 -11.76 16.55 -29.60
C VAL A 627 -12.92 16.50 -30.58
N ILE A 628 -12.81 17.23 -31.69
CA ILE A 628 -13.85 17.27 -32.73
C ILE A 628 -13.24 16.76 -34.04
N LEU A 629 -13.88 15.73 -34.61
CA LEU A 629 -13.47 15.07 -35.84
C LEU A 629 -14.38 15.43 -37.02
N ASP A 630 -13.83 15.44 -38.23
CA ASP A 630 -14.62 15.43 -39.47
C ASP A 630 -15.12 14.01 -39.81
N GLN A 631 -15.91 13.88 -40.88
CA GLN A 631 -16.42 12.59 -41.38
C GLN A 631 -15.32 11.67 -41.94
N SER A 632 -14.08 12.17 -42.07
CA SER A 632 -12.89 11.41 -42.47
C SER A 632 -11.99 11.05 -41.28
N PHE A 633 -12.43 11.31 -40.04
CA PHE A 633 -11.70 11.10 -38.78
C PHE A 633 -10.42 11.95 -38.61
N ASN A 634 -10.33 13.10 -39.29
CA ASN A 634 -9.29 14.10 -39.02
C ASN A 634 -9.70 14.98 -37.83
N VAL A 635 -8.75 15.33 -36.95
CA VAL A 635 -8.99 16.29 -35.87
C VAL A 635 -9.12 17.70 -36.45
N VAL A 636 -10.31 18.28 -36.33
CA VAL A 636 -10.66 19.64 -36.78
C VAL A 636 -10.35 20.68 -35.70
N LYS A 637 -10.66 20.34 -34.44
CA LYS A 637 -10.39 21.18 -33.28
C LYS A 637 -10.18 20.31 -32.05
N GLU A 638 -9.22 20.70 -31.23
CA GLU A 638 -8.95 20.16 -29.91
C GLU A 638 -8.98 21.31 -28.89
N ILE A 639 -9.52 21.07 -27.71
CA ILE A 639 -9.71 22.05 -26.63
C ILE A 639 -9.33 21.38 -25.31
N HIS A 640 -8.31 21.88 -24.60
CA HIS A 640 -7.99 21.40 -23.26
C HIS A 640 -8.95 22.00 -22.22
N VAL A 641 -9.28 21.26 -21.15
CA VAL A 641 -10.17 21.74 -20.08
C VAL A 641 -9.73 23.08 -19.47
N PHE A 642 -8.41 23.30 -19.34
CA PHE A 642 -7.89 24.56 -18.82
C PHE A 642 -8.08 25.77 -19.75
N ASP A 643 -8.39 25.58 -21.04
CA ASP A 643 -8.68 26.68 -21.97
C ASP A 643 -10.16 27.12 -21.91
N ILE A 644 -11.05 26.28 -21.39
CA ILE A 644 -12.47 26.56 -21.29
C ILE A 644 -12.71 27.66 -20.22
N GLN A 645 -13.49 28.68 -20.58
CA GLN A 645 -13.95 29.73 -19.68
C GLN A 645 -15.42 29.52 -19.30
N ASN A 646 -16.30 29.38 -20.28
CA ASN A 646 -17.72 29.13 -20.09
C ASN A 646 -18.21 28.04 -21.05
N VAL A 647 -19.17 27.24 -20.62
CA VAL A 647 -19.92 26.29 -21.46
C VAL A 647 -21.39 26.64 -21.35
N THR A 648 -22.07 26.88 -22.48
CA THR A 648 -23.48 27.28 -22.47
C THR A 648 -24.35 26.27 -23.21
N SER A 649 -25.57 26.05 -22.72
CA SER A 649 -26.65 25.47 -23.52
C SER A 649 -27.95 26.21 -23.24
N ALA A 650 -28.28 27.15 -24.12
CA ALA A 650 -29.52 27.93 -24.06
C ALA A 650 -30.73 27.21 -24.69
N ASN A 651 -30.49 26.26 -25.60
CA ASN A 651 -31.50 25.61 -26.45
C ASN A 651 -31.46 24.08 -26.25
N LYS A 652 -32.55 23.34 -26.52
CA LYS A 652 -32.58 21.86 -26.38
C LYS A 652 -31.53 21.12 -27.25
N MET A 653 -31.02 21.73 -28.34
CA MET A 653 -29.97 21.16 -29.20
C MET A 653 -28.71 22.04 -29.32
N GLY A 654 -28.72 23.25 -28.74
CA GLY A 654 -27.68 24.25 -28.96
C GLY A 654 -26.64 24.25 -27.85
N MET A 655 -25.36 24.29 -28.23
CA MET A 655 -24.23 24.29 -27.30
C MET A 655 -23.13 25.26 -27.75
N SER A 656 -22.45 25.91 -26.81
CA SER A 656 -21.23 26.66 -27.11
C SER A 656 -20.15 26.56 -26.04
N PHE A 657 -18.90 26.67 -26.48
CA PHE A 657 -17.70 26.72 -25.66
C PHE A 657 -17.02 28.07 -25.85
N GLN A 658 -16.98 28.89 -24.80
CA GLN A 658 -16.18 30.11 -24.77
C GLN A 658 -14.82 29.79 -24.15
N LEU A 659 -13.74 30.12 -24.86
CA LEU A 659 -12.37 29.87 -24.46
C LEU A 659 -11.70 31.14 -23.91
N LYS A 660 -10.66 30.97 -23.09
CA LYS A 660 -9.92 32.05 -22.41
C LYS A 660 -9.10 32.94 -23.34
N ASP A 661 -8.89 32.51 -24.60
CA ASP A 661 -8.32 33.33 -25.67
C ASP A 661 -9.35 34.30 -26.31
N GLY A 662 -10.62 34.23 -25.89
CA GLY A 662 -11.73 35.01 -26.42
C GLY A 662 -12.45 34.37 -27.60
N THR A 663 -12.00 33.21 -28.09
CA THR A 663 -12.72 32.47 -29.13
C THR A 663 -13.98 31.81 -28.58
N SER A 664 -14.98 31.62 -29.44
CA SER A 664 -16.22 30.92 -29.12
C SER A 664 -16.51 29.91 -30.22
N LEU A 665 -16.72 28.65 -29.84
CA LEU A 665 -17.17 27.59 -30.73
C LEU A 665 -18.66 27.33 -30.47
N VAL A 666 -19.48 27.45 -31.51
CA VAL A 666 -20.93 27.23 -31.45
C VAL A 666 -21.29 26.01 -32.30
N GLY A 667 -22.18 25.16 -31.80
CA GLY A 667 -22.65 23.98 -32.52
C GLY A 667 -24.00 23.44 -32.05
N GLU A 668 -24.49 22.48 -32.83
CA GLU A 668 -25.75 21.79 -32.68
C GLU A 668 -25.49 20.28 -32.46
N THR A 669 -26.23 19.68 -31.52
CA THR A 669 -26.13 18.25 -31.18
C THR A 669 -27.44 17.77 -30.54
N VAL A 670 -27.72 16.48 -30.63
CA VAL A 670 -28.94 15.87 -30.08
C VAL A 670 -28.90 15.81 -28.54
N HIS A 671 -27.70 15.79 -27.94
CA HIS A 671 -27.52 15.50 -26.51
C HIS A 671 -26.57 16.48 -25.76
N PRO A 672 -26.79 17.81 -25.84
CA PRO A 672 -25.88 18.81 -25.26
C PRO A 672 -25.74 18.66 -23.73
N ASP A 673 -26.83 18.33 -23.03
CA ASP A 673 -26.82 18.18 -21.58
C ASP A 673 -25.98 16.98 -21.13
N GLN A 674 -25.95 15.89 -21.90
CA GLN A 674 -25.12 14.72 -21.59
C GLN A 674 -23.63 14.99 -21.81
N ILE A 675 -23.28 15.78 -22.84
CA ILE A 675 -21.90 16.23 -23.07
C ILE A 675 -21.40 17.07 -21.87
N ILE A 676 -22.21 18.01 -21.39
CA ILE A 676 -21.89 18.84 -20.20
C ILE A 676 -21.78 17.96 -18.94
N ILE A 677 -22.68 17.00 -18.74
CA ILE A 677 -22.63 16.08 -17.61
C ILE A 677 -21.37 15.19 -17.67
N ALA A 678 -21.02 14.64 -18.84
CA ALA A 678 -19.82 13.85 -19.04
C ALA A 678 -18.55 14.65 -18.73
N MET A 679 -18.46 15.89 -19.24
CA MET A 679 -17.39 16.83 -18.90
C MET A 679 -17.29 17.07 -17.39
N LEU A 680 -18.41 17.40 -16.73
CA LEU A 680 -18.43 17.64 -15.28
C LEU A 680 -18.02 16.38 -14.49
N ARG A 681 -18.38 15.18 -14.93
CA ARG A 681 -17.90 13.91 -14.33
C ARG A 681 -16.39 13.76 -14.51
N SER A 682 -15.86 13.86 -15.74
CA SER A 682 -14.42 13.78 -16.06
C SER A 682 -13.56 14.74 -15.26
N PHE A 683 -14.08 15.93 -15.00
CA PHE A 683 -13.31 16.97 -14.30
C PHE A 683 -13.45 16.84 -12.78
N LYS A 684 -14.62 16.49 -12.24
CA LYS A 684 -14.76 16.13 -10.81
C LYS A 684 -14.09 14.81 -10.44
N SER A 685 -13.76 13.95 -11.41
CA SER A 685 -12.91 12.77 -11.22
C SER A 685 -11.42 13.07 -11.28
N SER A 686 -11.01 14.17 -11.94
CA SER A 686 -9.58 14.49 -12.16
C SER A 686 -9.05 15.60 -11.23
N PHE A 687 -9.91 16.50 -10.77
CA PHE A 687 -9.54 17.74 -10.08
C PHE A 687 -10.27 17.92 -8.75
N ALA A 688 -9.70 18.74 -7.86
CA ALA A 688 -10.37 19.21 -6.64
C ALA A 688 -11.40 20.34 -6.94
N ASP A 689 -12.39 20.50 -6.06
CA ASP A 689 -13.50 21.45 -6.27
C ASP A 689 -12.98 22.89 -6.30
N GLY A 690 -13.29 23.59 -7.39
CA GLY A 690 -12.79 24.94 -7.70
C GLY A 690 -11.58 25.00 -8.65
N VAL A 691 -10.89 23.90 -8.93
CA VAL A 691 -9.63 23.91 -9.71
C VAL A 691 -9.84 24.10 -11.22
N TYR A 692 -10.91 23.52 -11.80
CA TYR A 692 -11.15 23.56 -13.24
C TYR A 692 -11.78 24.87 -13.76
N GLY A 693 -12.37 25.68 -12.87
CA GLY A 693 -12.57 27.13 -13.04
C GLY A 693 -13.53 27.63 -14.14
N PHE A 694 -14.17 26.78 -14.94
CA PHE A 694 -15.14 27.21 -15.95
C PHE A 694 -16.59 27.23 -15.41
N VAL A 695 -17.43 28.10 -15.96
CA VAL A 695 -18.86 28.21 -15.59
C VAL A 695 -19.73 27.45 -16.59
N VAL A 696 -20.77 26.78 -16.09
CA VAL A 696 -21.83 26.17 -16.91
C VAL A 696 -23.06 27.07 -16.85
N ASP A 697 -23.45 27.65 -17.99
CA ASP A 697 -24.65 28.48 -18.11
C ASP A 697 -25.78 27.72 -18.82
N VAL A 698 -26.88 27.51 -18.09
CA VAL A 698 -28.02 26.70 -18.50
C VAL A 698 -29.31 27.24 -17.88
N PRO A 699 -30.46 27.17 -18.58
CA PRO A 699 -31.76 27.55 -18.05
C PRO A 699 -32.04 26.96 -16.66
N SER A 700 -32.60 27.76 -15.76
CA SER A 700 -32.67 27.46 -14.32
C SER A 700 -33.35 26.12 -14.01
N HIS A 701 -34.34 25.71 -14.82
CA HIS A 701 -35.05 24.44 -14.70
C HIS A 701 -34.18 23.21 -15.01
N ARG A 702 -33.14 23.35 -15.87
CA ARG A 702 -32.15 22.29 -16.13
C ARG A 702 -30.99 22.31 -15.12
N SER A 703 -30.76 23.45 -14.43
CA SER A 703 -29.57 23.67 -13.59
C SER A 703 -29.38 22.68 -12.42
N ALA A 704 -30.43 21.95 -12.01
CA ALA A 704 -30.36 20.96 -10.92
C ALA A 704 -29.49 19.74 -11.30
N ALA A 705 -29.66 19.20 -12.52
CA ALA A 705 -28.94 18.01 -12.97
C ALA A 705 -27.41 18.21 -12.95
N PHE A 706 -26.94 19.40 -13.34
CA PHE A 706 -25.51 19.74 -13.38
C PHE A 706 -24.91 20.02 -11.99
N LYS A 707 -25.71 20.55 -11.06
CA LYS A 707 -25.28 20.79 -9.67
C LYS A 707 -25.09 19.47 -8.92
N ASN A 708 -25.98 18.50 -9.15
CA ASN A 708 -25.96 17.19 -8.50
C ASN A 708 -24.94 16.20 -9.09
N VAL A 709 -24.18 16.56 -10.14
CA VAL A 709 -23.08 15.71 -10.64
C VAL A 709 -22.09 15.44 -9.51
N PHE A 710 -21.97 14.18 -9.11
CA PHE A 710 -21.24 13.75 -7.91
C PHE A 710 -19.75 14.15 -7.95
N SER A 711 -19.18 14.47 -6.78
CA SER A 711 -17.75 14.80 -6.65
C SER A 711 -16.98 13.57 -6.15
N LEU A 712 -15.93 13.16 -6.88
CA LEU A 712 -15.16 11.93 -6.62
C LEU A 712 -13.91 12.16 -5.76
N GLN A 713 -13.73 13.38 -5.24
CA GLN A 713 -12.45 13.85 -4.67
C GLN A 713 -12.03 13.12 -3.39
N THR A 714 -12.96 12.47 -2.70
CA THR A 714 -12.70 11.56 -1.57
C THR A 714 -11.95 10.28 -1.95
N PHE A 715 -11.79 9.98 -3.24
CA PHE A 715 -11.31 8.67 -3.73
C PHE A 715 -10.01 8.75 -4.53
N ASN A 716 -9.52 9.95 -4.85
CA ASN A 716 -8.24 10.12 -5.54
C ASN A 716 -7.07 10.13 -4.56
N THR A 717 -6.00 9.41 -4.90
CA THR A 717 -4.75 9.39 -4.13
C THR A 717 -4.19 10.79 -3.92
N CYS A 718 -3.62 11.01 -2.73
CA CYS A 718 -2.95 12.25 -2.37
C CYS A 718 -3.75 13.51 -2.73
N GLY A 719 -5.07 13.50 -2.51
CA GLY A 719 -5.95 14.64 -2.75
C GLY A 719 -6.04 15.07 -4.23
N GLY A 720 -6.04 14.11 -5.16
CA GLY A 720 -6.18 14.38 -6.59
C GLY A 720 -4.88 14.54 -7.37
N PHE A 721 -3.71 14.49 -6.71
CA PHE A 721 -2.44 14.93 -7.30
C PHE A 721 -2.15 14.34 -8.70
N SER A 722 -2.33 13.02 -8.87
CA SER A 722 -2.09 12.32 -10.15
C SER A 722 -2.96 12.85 -11.31
N GLY A 723 -4.26 13.10 -11.07
CA GLY A 723 -5.17 13.62 -12.10
C GLY A 723 -4.85 15.07 -12.48
N ILE A 724 -4.49 15.90 -11.50
CA ILE A 724 -4.08 17.29 -11.74
C ILE A 724 -2.73 17.33 -12.48
N TYR A 725 -1.78 16.46 -12.11
CA TYR A 725 -0.47 16.30 -12.75
C TYR A 725 -0.60 15.89 -14.22
N ASN A 726 -1.37 14.84 -14.53
CA ASN A 726 -1.61 14.37 -15.90
C ASN A 726 -2.25 15.45 -16.80
N ALA A 727 -3.20 16.21 -16.27
CA ALA A 727 -3.77 17.34 -16.99
C ALA A 727 -2.71 18.43 -17.29
N PHE A 728 -1.85 18.79 -16.33
CA PHE A 728 -0.78 19.75 -16.59
C PHE A 728 0.31 19.22 -17.53
N CYS A 729 0.68 17.93 -17.46
CA CYS A 729 1.57 17.31 -18.43
C CYS A 729 1.00 17.43 -19.85
N THR A 730 -0.26 17.04 -20.04
CA THR A 730 -0.87 17.05 -21.38
C THR A 730 -1.08 18.48 -21.90
N TYR A 731 -1.49 19.42 -21.05
CA TYR A 731 -1.60 20.85 -21.38
C TYR A 731 -0.26 21.48 -21.78
N LYS A 732 0.82 21.19 -21.03
CA LYS A 732 2.19 21.67 -21.33
C LYS A 732 2.85 20.90 -22.48
N LYS A 733 2.20 19.84 -23.01
CA LYS A 733 2.71 18.91 -24.04
C LYS A 733 4.01 18.21 -23.61
N VAL A 734 4.01 17.76 -22.36
CA VAL A 734 5.09 17.12 -21.61
C VAL A 734 4.72 15.65 -21.38
N PRO A 735 5.65 14.69 -21.52
CA PRO A 735 5.39 13.28 -21.20
C PRO A 735 5.05 13.09 -19.71
N ILE A 736 4.15 12.16 -19.40
CA ILE A 736 3.85 11.78 -18.03
C ILE A 736 5.03 10.95 -17.50
N ASN A 737 5.67 11.39 -16.41
CA ASN A 737 6.76 10.66 -15.78
C ASN A 737 6.20 9.51 -14.93
N GLU A 738 6.58 8.27 -15.25
CA GLU A 738 6.10 7.07 -14.58
C GLU A 738 6.54 7.00 -13.11
N SER A 739 7.72 7.52 -12.76
CA SER A 739 8.21 7.56 -11.37
C SER A 739 7.40 8.49 -10.48
N VAL A 740 6.85 9.60 -11.01
CA VAL A 740 5.86 10.44 -10.31
C VAL A 740 4.58 9.65 -10.03
N GLN A 741 4.08 8.90 -11.01
CA GLN A 741 2.88 8.08 -10.83
C GLN A 741 3.12 6.94 -9.82
N ALA A 742 4.21 6.20 -9.97
CA ALA A 742 4.59 5.12 -9.06
C ALA A 742 4.80 5.61 -7.61
N PHE A 743 5.31 6.82 -7.40
CA PHE A 743 5.37 7.44 -6.07
C PHE A 743 3.97 7.69 -5.51
N ILE A 744 3.08 8.33 -6.28
CA ILE A 744 1.72 8.62 -5.84
C ILE A 744 0.91 7.34 -5.60
N GLU A 745 1.07 6.30 -6.43
CA GLU A 745 0.41 5.00 -6.24
C GLU A 745 1.00 4.21 -5.07
N GLY A 746 2.32 4.19 -4.91
CA GLY A 746 3.00 3.51 -3.81
C GLY A 746 2.60 4.03 -2.41
N THR A 747 2.18 5.29 -2.30
CA THR A 747 1.61 5.83 -1.04
C THR A 747 0.24 5.23 -0.66
N LYS A 748 -0.42 4.43 -1.51
CA LYS A 748 -1.65 3.69 -1.15
C LYS A 748 -1.40 2.49 -0.24
N GLU A 749 -0.39 1.67 -0.57
CA GLU A 749 -0.38 0.26 -0.13
C GLU A 749 0.53 -0.05 1.07
N GLY A 750 1.26 0.94 1.62
CA GLY A 750 2.15 0.69 2.76
C GLY A 750 2.58 1.89 3.61
N LEU A 751 2.10 3.11 3.34
CA LEU A 751 2.54 4.33 4.03
C LEU A 751 1.38 5.27 4.40
N GLU A 752 0.44 4.77 5.22
CA GLU A 752 -0.57 5.61 5.87
C GLU A 752 0.11 6.76 6.64
N GLY A 753 -0.05 8.00 6.15
CA GLY A 753 0.54 9.19 6.76
C GLY A 753 1.73 9.81 6.01
N ALA A 754 2.13 9.30 4.84
CA ALA A 754 3.10 9.98 3.98
C ALA A 754 2.55 11.34 3.49
N LYS A 755 2.97 12.43 4.16
CA LYS A 755 2.55 13.83 3.91
C LYS A 755 3.61 14.70 3.24
N GLU A 756 4.75 14.10 2.88
CA GLU A 756 5.88 14.75 2.21
C GLU A 756 5.92 14.36 0.74
N LEU A 757 5.85 15.36 -0.15
CA LEU A 757 6.14 15.20 -1.57
C LEU A 757 7.66 15.30 -1.73
N ASN A 758 8.33 14.14 -1.79
CA ASN A 758 9.77 14.04 -1.95
C ASN A 758 10.14 13.85 -3.43
N CYS A 759 10.56 14.95 -4.05
CA CYS A 759 10.78 15.03 -5.50
C CYS A 759 12.10 14.38 -5.97
N LEU A 760 13.01 14.00 -5.05
CA LEU A 760 14.18 13.18 -5.39
C LEU A 760 13.79 11.87 -6.08
N MET A 761 12.63 11.30 -5.71
CA MET A 761 12.09 10.06 -6.24
C MET A 761 11.61 10.14 -7.70
N PHE A 762 11.63 11.33 -8.31
CA PHE A 762 11.18 11.54 -9.70
C PHE A 762 12.32 11.51 -10.72
N ASN A 763 13.56 11.65 -10.26
CA ASN A 763 14.80 11.69 -11.06
C ASN A 763 15.41 10.29 -11.26
N THR A 764 14.59 9.24 -11.34
CA THR A 764 15.07 7.85 -11.31
C THR A 764 14.38 6.94 -12.31
N THR A 765 15.09 6.63 -13.40
CA THR A 765 15.16 5.29 -14.00
C THR A 765 16.48 4.59 -13.63
N ASP A 766 17.58 5.31 -13.41
CA ASP A 766 18.79 4.82 -12.74
C ASP A 766 19.28 5.80 -11.64
N PRO A 767 19.21 5.45 -10.34
CA PRO A 767 19.67 6.32 -9.24
C PRO A 767 21.20 6.58 -9.22
N ASN A 768 21.98 5.98 -10.12
CA ASN A 768 23.41 6.28 -10.29
C ASN A 768 23.67 7.36 -11.36
N ASN A 769 22.67 7.71 -12.19
CA ASN A 769 22.82 8.62 -13.31
C ASN A 769 22.41 10.05 -12.94
N LYS A 770 23.40 10.91 -12.62
CA LYS A 770 23.15 12.34 -12.33
C LYS A 770 22.58 13.15 -13.51
N ASN A 771 22.50 12.57 -14.71
CA ASN A 771 21.89 13.19 -15.89
C ASN A 771 20.44 12.71 -16.13
N ASP A 772 19.88 11.87 -15.25
CA ASP A 772 18.49 11.38 -15.30
C ASP A 772 17.50 12.30 -14.53
N ALA A 773 17.94 13.53 -14.24
CA ALA A 773 17.12 14.52 -13.55
C ALA A 773 16.06 15.12 -14.48
N MET A 774 14.82 15.20 -13.97
CA MET A 774 13.68 15.78 -14.67
C MET A 774 13.99 17.21 -15.13
N SER A 775 13.73 17.53 -16.40
CA SER A 775 13.94 18.90 -16.89
C SER A 775 12.99 19.89 -16.21
N PRO A 776 13.34 21.18 -16.08
CA PRO A 776 12.42 22.18 -15.50
C PRO A 776 11.06 22.21 -16.20
N THR A 777 11.04 22.02 -17.53
CA THR A 777 9.81 21.89 -18.33
C THR A 777 8.95 20.69 -17.93
N GLU A 778 9.56 19.55 -17.58
CA GLU A 778 8.85 18.36 -17.08
C GLU A 778 8.43 18.49 -15.60
N PHE A 779 9.10 19.37 -14.84
CA PHE A 779 8.82 19.62 -13.43
C PHE A 779 7.70 20.66 -13.20
N GLN A 780 7.47 21.59 -14.14
CA GLN A 780 6.38 22.58 -14.06
C GLN A 780 4.99 21.95 -13.75
N PRO A 781 4.57 20.83 -14.36
CA PRO A 781 3.35 20.10 -13.97
C PRO A 781 3.30 19.64 -12.51
N VAL A 782 4.42 19.23 -11.91
CA VAL A 782 4.50 18.77 -10.50
C VAL A 782 4.15 19.91 -9.55
N LEU A 783 4.75 21.08 -9.75
CA LEU A 783 4.44 22.30 -8.97
C LEU A 783 3.01 22.79 -9.25
N SER A 784 2.57 22.74 -10.51
CA SER A 784 1.21 23.14 -10.89
C SER A 784 0.13 22.27 -10.23
N ALA A 785 0.39 20.97 -10.06
CA ALA A 785 -0.46 20.08 -9.29
C ALA A 785 -0.43 20.37 -7.78
N LEU A 786 0.75 20.65 -7.21
CA LEU A 786 0.90 20.99 -5.79
C LEU A 786 0.17 22.28 -5.39
N ARG A 787 0.12 23.28 -6.29
CA ARG A 787 -0.51 24.60 -6.06
C ARG A 787 -1.89 24.52 -5.40
N THR A 788 -2.74 23.61 -5.86
CA THR A 788 -4.13 23.44 -5.37
C THR A 788 -4.32 22.18 -4.52
N ASN A 789 -3.24 21.42 -4.29
CA ASN A 789 -3.29 20.18 -3.53
C ASN A 789 -3.43 20.46 -2.03
N LYS A 790 -4.42 19.83 -1.39
CA LYS A 790 -4.69 19.96 0.05
C LYS A 790 -4.28 18.72 0.86
N TYR A 791 -3.55 17.79 0.25
CA TYR A 791 -3.12 16.55 0.91
C TYR A 791 -1.69 16.65 1.46
N PHE A 792 -0.74 17.15 0.67
CA PHE A 792 0.65 17.28 1.10
C PHE A 792 0.83 18.46 2.06
N THR A 793 1.59 18.25 3.13
CA THR A 793 1.99 19.31 4.07
C THR A 793 3.49 19.58 4.06
N LYS A 794 4.29 18.76 3.36
CA LYS A 794 5.72 19.02 3.19
C LYS A 794 6.11 18.90 1.72
N LEU A 795 6.92 19.85 1.25
CA LEU A 795 7.61 19.79 -0.03
C LEU A 795 9.11 19.58 0.22
N ASN A 796 9.71 18.64 -0.50
CA ASN A 796 11.14 18.40 -0.46
C ASN A 796 11.69 18.25 -1.89
N ILE A 797 12.52 19.21 -2.30
CA ILE A 797 13.25 19.24 -3.56
C ILE A 797 14.72 19.45 -3.22
N GLU A 798 15.58 18.56 -3.70
CA GLU A 798 17.02 18.57 -3.42
C GLU A 798 17.81 18.27 -4.71
N SER A 799 18.90 19.03 -4.95
CA SER A 799 19.77 18.95 -6.14
C SER A 799 19.04 18.79 -7.48
N THR A 800 17.88 19.45 -7.61
CA THR A 800 17.01 19.40 -8.79
C THR A 800 16.79 20.84 -9.26
N SER A 801 17.27 21.17 -10.47
CA SER A 801 17.24 22.53 -10.98
C SER A 801 15.80 23.00 -11.24
N LEU A 802 15.39 24.08 -10.57
CA LEU A 802 14.10 24.75 -10.76
C LEU A 802 14.22 26.02 -11.63
N VAL A 803 15.33 26.17 -12.35
CA VAL A 803 15.55 27.30 -13.28
C VAL A 803 14.55 27.21 -14.45
N GLY A 804 13.65 28.18 -14.56
CA GLY A 804 12.48 28.12 -15.44
C GLY A 804 11.19 27.59 -14.79
N CYS A 805 11.18 27.35 -13.48
CA CYS A 805 9.99 26.99 -12.69
C CYS A 805 9.60 28.05 -11.65
N GLU A 806 10.26 29.22 -11.64
CA GLU A 806 10.16 30.23 -10.58
C GLU A 806 8.72 30.77 -10.45
N GLU A 807 8.04 30.97 -11.59
CA GLU A 807 6.65 31.44 -11.65
C GLU A 807 5.62 30.38 -11.23
N GLU A 808 5.88 29.09 -11.46
CA GLU A 808 5.07 27.98 -10.96
C GLU A 808 5.26 27.83 -9.44
N LEU A 809 6.51 27.84 -8.94
CA LEU A 809 6.84 27.78 -7.51
C LEU A 809 6.23 28.96 -6.74
N LYS A 810 6.34 30.17 -7.28
CA LYS A 810 5.71 31.38 -6.77
C LYS A 810 4.19 31.22 -6.63
N LYS A 811 3.50 30.66 -7.62
CA LYS A 811 2.05 30.38 -7.53
C LYS A 811 1.71 29.33 -6.46
N VAL A 812 2.56 28.33 -6.23
CA VAL A 812 2.40 27.41 -5.08
C VAL A 812 2.48 28.19 -3.76
N LEU A 813 3.45 29.09 -3.62
CA LEU A 813 3.62 29.90 -2.40
C LEU A 813 2.53 30.96 -2.20
N GLU A 814 1.96 31.49 -3.28
CA GLU A 814 0.85 32.44 -3.24
C GLU A 814 -0.47 31.78 -2.79
N ASP A 815 -0.80 30.60 -3.31
CA ASP A 815 -2.13 29.99 -3.16
C ASP A 815 -2.22 28.76 -2.23
N ASN A 816 -1.11 28.09 -1.91
CA ASN A 816 -1.17 26.89 -1.06
C ASN A 816 -1.26 27.24 0.44
N GLU A 817 -2.26 26.67 1.12
CA GLU A 817 -2.55 26.89 2.54
C GLU A 817 -2.15 25.69 3.43
N THR A 818 -1.80 24.53 2.85
CA THR A 818 -1.58 23.27 3.61
C THR A 818 -0.11 22.93 3.87
N LEU A 819 0.84 23.59 3.21
CA LEU A 819 2.26 23.39 3.48
C LEU A 819 2.66 23.89 4.88
N GLU A 820 3.28 23.01 5.64
CA GLU A 820 3.91 23.16 6.96
C GLU A 820 5.44 23.21 6.86
N CYS A 821 6.01 22.66 5.79
CA CYS A 821 7.44 22.54 5.56
C CYS A 821 7.77 22.69 4.07
N ILE A 822 8.80 23.50 3.76
CA ILE A 822 9.35 23.61 2.40
C ILE A 822 10.87 23.47 2.48
N ARG A 823 11.40 22.46 1.78
CA ARG A 823 12.83 22.27 1.55
C ARG A 823 13.12 22.36 0.06
N LEU A 824 14.05 23.25 -0.30
CA LEU A 824 14.45 23.56 -1.67
C LEU A 824 15.98 23.62 -1.70
N ASN A 825 16.66 22.50 -1.41
CA ASN A 825 18.12 22.43 -1.31
C ASN A 825 18.75 22.37 -2.72
N ASP A 826 19.74 23.22 -3.01
CA ASP A 826 20.49 23.19 -4.30
C ASP A 826 19.58 23.20 -5.55
N VAL A 827 18.62 24.14 -5.61
CA VAL A 827 17.62 24.22 -6.71
C VAL A 827 17.98 25.22 -7.82
N GLY A 828 19.13 25.90 -7.73
CA GLY A 828 19.70 26.74 -8.80
C GLY A 828 19.00 28.09 -9.06
N ILE A 829 17.90 28.38 -8.35
CA ILE A 829 17.14 29.63 -8.44
C ILE A 829 18.03 30.84 -8.07
N LYS A 830 17.82 31.96 -8.78
CA LYS A 830 18.57 33.22 -8.59
C LYS A 830 17.74 34.32 -7.93
N GLU A 831 16.56 34.62 -8.47
CA GLU A 831 15.73 35.78 -8.08
C GLU A 831 14.85 35.50 -6.85
N TRP A 832 15.47 34.99 -5.79
CA TRP A 832 14.80 34.59 -4.54
C TRP A 832 14.03 35.71 -3.85
N ASP A 833 14.43 36.98 -4.03
CA ASP A 833 13.70 38.12 -3.48
C ASP A 833 12.29 38.23 -4.08
N THR A 834 12.11 37.98 -5.38
CA THR A 834 10.80 38.02 -6.04
C THR A 834 9.84 36.95 -5.48
N ILE A 835 10.35 35.74 -5.27
CA ILE A 835 9.60 34.57 -4.79
C ILE A 835 9.19 34.78 -3.32
N LEU A 836 10.14 35.21 -2.48
CA LEU A 836 9.87 35.45 -1.05
C LEU A 836 8.97 36.67 -0.83
N CYS A 837 9.06 37.73 -1.64
CA CYS A 837 8.14 38.87 -1.56
C CYS A 837 6.69 38.48 -1.91
N ALA A 838 6.47 37.71 -2.98
CA ALA A 838 5.12 37.28 -3.39
C ALA A 838 4.38 36.52 -2.27
N TYR A 839 5.11 35.65 -1.56
CA TYR A 839 4.64 34.91 -0.39
C TYR A 839 4.32 35.80 0.83
N ILE A 840 4.98 36.96 1.00
CA ILE A 840 4.64 37.95 2.03
C ILE A 840 3.38 38.73 1.65
N GLU A 841 3.21 39.07 0.37
CA GLU A 841 2.17 39.98 -0.12
C GLU A 841 0.80 39.32 -0.30
N LYS A 842 0.73 38.13 -0.92
CA LYS A 842 -0.55 37.52 -1.31
C LYS A 842 -1.05 36.44 -0.37
N ASN A 843 -0.16 35.62 0.21
CA ASN A 843 -0.61 34.52 1.06
C ASN A 843 -1.18 35.07 2.39
N LYS A 844 -2.45 34.73 2.68
CA LYS A 844 -3.23 35.27 3.80
C LYS A 844 -3.43 34.27 4.94
N SER A 845 -3.20 32.99 4.69
CA SER A 845 -3.68 31.86 5.51
C SER A 845 -2.62 30.77 5.38
N HIS A 846 -1.77 30.66 6.39
CA HIS A 846 -0.45 30.06 6.17
C HIS A 846 0.10 29.27 7.36
N ASN A 847 0.67 28.09 7.07
CA ASN A 847 1.00 27.07 8.07
C ASN A 847 2.49 26.69 8.17
N ILE A 848 3.40 27.17 7.31
CA ILE A 848 4.82 26.79 7.37
C ILE A 848 5.44 27.09 8.76
N LYS A 849 6.20 26.10 9.24
CA LYS A 849 7.03 26.15 10.44
C LYS A 849 8.50 25.79 10.16
N GLU A 850 8.81 25.20 9.00
CA GLU A 850 10.16 24.78 8.59
C GLU A 850 10.45 25.27 7.16
N ILE A 851 11.49 26.11 7.00
CA ILE A 851 11.99 26.57 5.69
C ILE A 851 13.47 26.16 5.59
N ASP A 852 13.80 25.42 4.54
CA ASP A 852 15.15 25.02 4.19
C ASP A 852 15.48 25.48 2.76
N LEU A 853 16.48 26.34 2.63
CA LEU A 853 16.96 26.89 1.35
C LEU A 853 18.43 26.53 1.09
N GLY A 854 18.95 25.48 1.73
CA GLY A 854 20.36 25.08 1.72
C GLY A 854 21.03 25.13 0.34
N ASN A 855 22.33 25.46 0.32
CA ASN A 855 23.19 25.57 -0.86
C ASN A 855 22.78 26.61 -1.93
N ASN A 856 21.60 27.24 -1.85
CA ASN A 856 21.20 28.31 -2.77
C ASN A 856 21.83 29.65 -2.38
N LYS A 857 22.37 30.38 -3.35
CA LYS A 857 22.97 31.71 -3.13
C LYS A 857 21.87 32.75 -2.89
N LEU A 858 21.81 33.29 -1.67
CA LEU A 858 20.80 34.28 -1.30
C LEU A 858 21.41 35.70 -1.23
N GLU A 859 20.81 36.64 -1.95
CA GLU A 859 21.19 38.05 -1.90
C GLU A 859 20.55 38.79 -0.70
N SER A 860 21.15 39.92 -0.32
CA SER A 860 20.73 40.77 0.80
C SER A 860 19.22 41.08 0.82
N LYS A 861 18.60 41.29 -0.35
CA LYS A 861 17.14 41.50 -0.46
C LYS A 861 16.33 40.26 -0.08
N ALA A 862 16.74 39.09 -0.58
CA ALA A 862 16.06 37.82 -0.33
C ALA A 862 16.09 37.49 1.17
N LEU A 863 17.24 37.70 1.83
CA LEU A 863 17.37 37.53 3.27
C LEU A 863 16.59 38.58 4.08
N ALA A 864 16.54 39.84 3.66
CA ALA A 864 15.68 40.84 4.29
C ALA A 864 14.18 40.49 4.18
N SER A 865 13.75 39.86 3.08
CA SER A 865 12.40 39.29 2.94
C SER A 865 12.21 38.03 3.79
N LEU A 866 13.21 37.15 3.91
CA LEU A 866 13.14 35.98 4.79
C LEU A 866 13.04 36.37 6.27
N ALA A 867 13.74 37.40 6.73
CA ALA A 867 13.61 37.93 8.08
C ALA A 867 12.16 38.41 8.35
N LYS A 868 11.56 39.15 7.41
CA LYS A 868 10.14 39.55 7.48
C LYS A 868 9.18 38.36 7.51
N ILE A 869 9.49 37.28 6.77
CA ILE A 869 8.74 36.01 6.80
C ILE A 869 8.78 35.39 8.20
N ILE A 870 9.97 35.30 8.80
CA ILE A 870 10.18 34.72 10.14
C ILE A 870 9.40 35.51 11.19
N VAL A 871 9.41 36.85 11.12
CA VAL A 871 8.63 37.73 12.01
C VAL A 871 7.12 37.61 11.77
N LYS A 872 6.65 37.71 10.51
CA LYS A 872 5.21 37.74 10.16
C LYS A 872 4.51 36.42 10.46
N TYR A 873 5.13 35.29 10.10
CA TYR A 873 4.50 33.97 10.14
C TYR A 873 4.97 33.07 11.30
N GLN A 874 5.92 33.56 12.11
CA GLN A 874 6.46 32.86 13.28
C GLN A 874 6.94 31.45 12.91
N ILE A 875 8.06 31.42 12.18
CA ILE A 875 8.70 30.19 11.68
C ILE A 875 9.55 29.56 12.80
N ASN A 876 9.50 28.23 12.94
CA ASN A 876 10.16 27.49 14.01
C ASN A 876 11.56 26.99 13.63
N LYS A 877 11.81 26.69 12.35
CA LYS A 877 13.12 26.22 11.86
C LYS A 877 13.54 26.89 10.56
N ILE A 878 14.83 27.24 10.48
CA ILE A 878 15.46 27.86 9.32
C ILE A 878 16.80 27.17 9.04
N ASN A 879 16.98 26.66 7.82
CA ASN A 879 18.28 26.18 7.33
C ASN A 879 18.75 27.06 6.16
N LEU A 880 19.95 27.64 6.30
CA LEU A 880 20.63 28.51 5.34
C LEU A 880 22.09 28.09 5.14
N ASN A 881 22.41 26.80 5.35
CA ASN A 881 23.74 26.26 5.15
C ASN A 881 24.24 26.53 3.72
N HIS A 882 25.45 27.08 3.62
CA HIS A 882 26.14 27.54 2.42
C HIS A 882 25.42 28.63 1.60
N CYS A 883 24.34 29.24 2.10
CA CYS A 883 23.57 30.24 1.36
C CYS A 883 24.21 31.64 1.29
N ILE A 884 25.01 31.99 2.30
CA ILE A 884 25.40 33.36 2.62
C ILE A 884 26.84 33.62 2.18
N SER A 885 26.99 34.21 1.00
CA SER A 885 28.30 34.45 0.36
C SER A 885 29.02 35.74 0.77
N ASN A 886 28.34 36.65 1.49
CA ASN A 886 28.87 37.97 1.82
C ASN A 886 28.21 38.58 3.06
N ASP A 887 28.99 39.36 3.81
CA ASP A 887 28.60 39.98 5.08
C ASP A 887 27.35 40.86 4.96
N LYS A 888 27.28 41.74 3.97
CA LYS A 888 26.11 42.62 3.74
C LYS A 888 24.79 41.85 3.67
N SER A 889 24.81 40.63 3.12
CA SER A 889 23.61 39.81 3.00
C SER A 889 23.14 39.27 4.36
N ILE A 890 24.05 38.95 5.29
CA ILE A 890 23.70 38.55 6.67
C ILE A 890 23.44 39.76 7.58
N SER A 891 24.08 40.91 7.35
CA SER A 891 23.68 42.18 7.99
C SER A 891 22.20 42.48 7.72
N SER A 892 21.77 42.43 6.45
CA SER A 892 20.35 42.68 6.10
C SER A 892 19.36 41.58 6.52
N PHE A 893 19.84 40.39 6.89
CA PHE A 893 19.02 39.42 7.62
C PHE A 893 18.79 39.88 9.06
N PHE A 894 19.85 40.30 9.76
CA PHE A 894 19.77 40.73 11.17
C PHE A 894 19.08 42.09 11.36
N GLU A 895 19.28 43.05 10.44
CA GLU A 895 18.51 44.30 10.36
C GLU A 895 16.99 44.04 10.36
N GLY A 896 16.53 42.96 9.70
CA GLY A 896 15.13 42.57 9.64
C GLY A 896 14.50 42.18 10.97
N PHE A 897 15.29 41.97 12.04
CA PHE A 897 14.81 41.70 13.39
C PHE A 897 14.98 42.88 14.37
N GLN A 898 15.47 44.04 13.90
CA GLN A 898 15.69 45.23 14.74
C GLN A 898 14.40 45.70 15.43
N GLU A 899 13.27 45.68 14.72
CA GLU A 899 11.94 46.00 15.29
C GLU A 899 11.55 45.04 16.43
N CYS A 900 11.98 43.77 16.37
CA CYS A 900 11.73 42.80 17.44
C CYS A 900 12.56 43.09 18.69
N LEU A 901 13.79 43.61 18.55
CA LEU A 901 14.60 44.06 19.69
C LEU A 901 13.96 45.27 20.39
N GLU A 902 13.54 46.28 19.61
CA GLU A 902 12.92 47.51 20.12
C GLU A 902 11.60 47.20 20.85
N LYS A 903 10.76 46.32 20.28
CA LYS A 903 9.47 45.91 20.86
C LYS A 903 9.59 44.76 21.86
N LYS A 904 10.79 44.20 22.09
CA LYS A 904 11.07 43.03 22.94
C LYS A 904 10.22 41.81 22.58
N ILE A 905 10.07 41.56 21.29
CA ILE A 905 9.35 40.41 20.73
C ILE A 905 10.31 39.20 20.71
N HIS A 906 9.89 38.11 21.36
CA HIS A 906 10.56 36.82 21.26
C HIS A 906 9.89 35.99 20.14
N LEU A 907 10.70 35.39 19.27
CA LEU A 907 10.24 34.55 18.16
C LEU A 907 10.40 33.06 18.52
N PRO A 908 9.53 32.16 18.02
CA PRO A 908 9.53 30.74 18.41
C PRO A 908 10.56 29.88 17.64
N LEU A 909 11.65 30.48 17.18
CA LEU A 909 12.70 29.77 16.44
C LEU A 909 13.39 28.77 17.37
N THR A 910 13.29 27.48 17.03
CA THR A 910 13.92 26.35 17.73
C THR A 910 15.14 25.80 17.00
N SER A 911 15.28 26.05 15.69
CA SER A 911 16.44 25.62 14.89
C SER A 911 16.91 26.71 13.94
N LEU A 912 18.22 26.99 13.94
CA LEU A 912 18.89 27.84 12.97
C LEU A 912 20.19 27.21 12.50
N LYS A 913 20.39 27.12 11.18
CA LYS A 913 21.63 26.62 10.57
C LYS A 913 22.22 27.64 9.60
N LEU A 914 23.50 27.98 9.80
CA LEU A 914 24.24 29.02 9.09
C LEU A 914 25.62 28.51 8.61
N GLU A 915 25.77 27.22 8.35
CA GLU A 915 27.08 26.64 8.01
C GLU A 915 27.73 27.34 6.81
N GLY A 916 29.03 27.63 6.90
CA GLY A 916 29.78 28.26 5.81
C GLY A 916 29.36 29.71 5.49
N ALA A 917 28.52 30.35 6.30
CA ALA A 917 28.12 31.73 6.09
C ALA A 917 29.30 32.70 6.28
N LYS A 918 29.44 33.67 5.38
CA LYS A 918 30.41 34.76 5.50
C LYS A 918 29.84 35.92 6.32
N MET A 919 30.51 36.29 7.40
CA MET A 919 30.00 37.21 8.41
C MET A 919 31.10 38.16 8.92
N GLY A 920 30.80 39.46 8.98
CA GLY A 920 31.67 40.50 9.53
C GLY A 920 31.44 40.77 11.00
N SER A 921 32.16 41.76 11.53
CA SER A 921 32.15 42.10 12.96
C SER A 921 30.78 42.58 13.44
N GLU A 922 30.11 43.47 12.71
CA GLU A 922 28.80 44.03 13.11
C GLU A 922 27.72 42.94 13.22
N SER A 923 27.71 42.01 12.26
CA SER A 923 26.84 40.83 12.23
C SER A 923 27.16 39.85 13.38
N LEU A 924 28.44 39.68 13.74
CA LEU A 924 28.88 38.83 14.85
C LEU A 924 28.62 39.49 16.23
N ASP A 925 28.73 40.81 16.33
CA ASP A 925 28.38 41.60 17.51
C ASP A 925 26.87 41.54 17.77
N PHE A 926 26.05 41.59 16.72
CA PHE A 926 24.60 41.35 16.82
C PHE A 926 24.31 39.93 17.34
N MET A 927 24.96 38.91 16.77
CA MET A 927 24.85 37.52 17.24
C MET A 927 25.26 37.37 18.72
N THR A 928 26.35 38.02 19.13
CA THR A 928 26.89 37.91 20.50
C THR A 928 26.05 38.67 21.54
N ASN A 929 25.51 39.84 21.18
CA ASN A 929 24.93 40.76 22.15
C ASN A 929 23.40 40.88 22.10
N GLN A 930 22.75 40.49 20.99
CA GLN A 930 21.32 40.72 20.77
C GLN A 930 20.52 39.45 20.46
N PHE A 931 21.08 38.51 19.71
CA PHE A 931 20.38 37.32 19.18
C PHE A 931 19.61 36.50 20.24
N ALA A 932 20.22 36.21 21.40
CA ALA A 932 19.56 35.49 22.50
C ALA A 932 18.33 36.21 23.10
N LYS A 933 18.15 37.51 22.85
CA LYS A 933 16.94 38.27 23.22
C LYS A 933 15.80 38.08 22.22
N ILE A 934 16.10 37.69 20.98
CA ILE A 934 15.14 37.50 19.89
C ILE A 934 14.70 36.03 19.83
N PHE A 935 15.68 35.11 19.96
CA PHE A 935 15.49 33.67 19.83
C PHE A 935 15.85 32.92 21.13
N PRO A 936 15.22 33.23 22.28
CA PRO A 936 15.61 32.64 23.57
C PRO A 936 15.34 31.13 23.68
N ASN A 937 14.46 30.59 22.83
CA ASN A 937 14.01 29.19 22.87
C ASN A 937 14.77 28.28 21.88
N LEU A 938 15.92 28.71 21.38
CA LEU A 938 16.68 27.97 20.38
C LEU A 938 17.22 26.65 20.96
N MET A 939 16.97 25.54 20.25
CA MET A 939 17.33 24.18 20.63
C MET A 939 18.43 23.59 19.74
N GLU A 940 18.49 23.99 18.47
CA GLU A 940 19.49 23.54 17.49
C GLU A 940 20.16 24.77 16.86
N LEU A 941 21.49 24.82 16.92
CA LEU A 941 22.28 25.90 16.35
C LEU A 941 23.53 25.36 15.65
N ASN A 942 23.56 25.45 14.32
CA ASN A 942 24.75 25.17 13.52
C ASN A 942 25.40 26.50 13.08
N LEU A 943 26.65 26.68 13.52
CA LEU A 943 27.56 27.78 13.17
C LEU A 943 28.90 27.23 12.66
N SER A 944 28.91 26.07 11.98
CA SER A 944 30.15 25.48 11.48
C SER A 944 30.69 26.20 10.24
N ASN A 945 32.00 26.08 10.02
CA ASN A 945 32.72 26.52 8.83
C ASN A 945 32.58 28.02 8.48
N LEU A 946 32.17 28.88 9.43
CA LEU A 946 31.95 30.32 9.22
C LEU A 946 33.20 31.07 8.74
N ASP A 947 33.02 31.91 7.71
CA ASP A 947 34.02 32.84 7.21
C ASP A 947 33.90 34.17 7.99
N VAL A 948 34.59 34.23 9.13
CA VAL A 948 34.64 35.33 10.11
C VAL A 948 36.08 35.72 10.44
N LYS A 949 36.32 37.01 10.75
CA LYS A 949 37.67 37.53 11.07
C LYS A 949 38.24 36.95 12.37
N ASN A 950 37.43 36.89 13.43
CA ASN A 950 37.78 36.32 14.74
C ASN A 950 36.89 35.10 15.03
N SER A 951 37.23 33.95 14.48
CA SER A 951 36.44 32.72 14.66
C SER A 951 36.25 32.31 16.12
N GLY A 952 37.24 32.56 16.98
CA GLY A 952 37.12 32.32 18.42
C GLY A 952 36.02 33.12 19.14
N GLU A 953 35.53 34.24 18.58
CA GLU A 953 34.46 35.03 19.19
C GLU A 953 33.07 34.40 19.01
N VAL A 954 32.90 33.51 18.02
CA VAL A 954 31.62 32.84 17.70
C VAL A 954 31.07 32.05 18.90
N VAL A 955 31.93 31.52 19.77
CA VAL A 955 31.49 30.80 20.98
C VAL A 955 30.63 31.67 21.92
N ASN A 956 30.78 32.99 21.86
CA ASN A 956 30.01 33.92 22.70
C ASN A 956 28.55 34.05 22.25
N VAL A 957 28.20 33.64 21.03
CA VAL A 957 26.81 33.63 20.51
C VAL A 957 25.94 32.64 21.30
N LEU A 958 26.54 31.60 21.88
CA LEU A 958 25.85 30.62 22.73
C LEU A 958 25.41 31.20 24.09
N LYS A 959 25.88 32.40 24.46
CA LYS A 959 25.67 33.01 25.78
C LYS A 959 24.20 33.36 26.02
N GLY A 960 23.56 32.58 26.89
CA GLY A 960 22.15 32.78 27.29
C GLY A 960 21.14 31.95 26.50
N LEU A 961 21.59 31.18 25.49
CA LEU A 961 20.77 30.23 24.75
C LEU A 961 20.58 28.92 25.55
N ASN A 962 19.99 29.04 26.75
CA ASN A 962 19.97 27.99 27.78
C ASN A 962 19.16 26.74 27.40
N PHE A 963 18.41 26.77 26.29
CA PHE A 963 17.58 25.68 25.79
C PHE A 963 18.25 24.85 24.68
N LEU A 964 19.50 25.17 24.33
CA LEU A 964 20.26 24.41 23.32
C LEU A 964 20.40 22.93 23.72
N VAL A 965 20.01 22.07 22.78
CA VAL A 965 20.15 20.62 22.79
C VAL A 965 21.25 20.18 21.81
N GLN A 966 21.36 20.86 20.66
CA GLN A 966 22.40 20.59 19.65
C GLN A 966 23.15 21.87 19.27
N VAL A 967 24.48 21.77 19.27
CA VAL A 967 25.41 22.84 18.89
C VAL A 967 26.48 22.28 17.96
N ASP A 968 26.62 22.89 16.78
CA ASP A 968 27.75 22.63 15.87
C ASP A 968 28.61 23.90 15.73
N LEU A 969 29.88 23.79 16.11
CA LEU A 969 30.92 24.80 16.00
C LEU A 969 32.09 24.34 15.08
N SER A 970 31.89 23.28 14.30
CA SER A 970 32.96 22.65 13.51
C SER A 970 33.71 23.65 12.61
N GLY A 971 35.02 23.48 12.44
CA GLY A 971 35.89 24.36 11.65
C GLY A 971 36.32 25.66 12.36
N ILE A 972 35.80 25.95 13.56
CA ILE A 972 36.17 27.15 14.32
C ILE A 972 37.54 27.00 15.00
N SER A 973 38.33 28.09 14.97
CA SER A 973 39.61 28.20 15.68
C SER A 973 39.45 29.03 16.95
N ILE A 974 39.57 28.39 18.10
CA ILE A 974 39.39 28.99 19.42
C ILE A 974 40.78 29.37 19.97
N GLY A 975 41.11 30.66 19.87
CA GLY A 975 42.42 31.16 20.31
C GLY A 975 42.59 31.21 21.83
N LYS A 976 43.83 31.30 22.31
CA LYS A 976 44.15 31.40 23.75
C LYS A 976 43.44 32.56 24.47
N LYS A 977 43.21 33.70 23.78
CA LYS A 977 42.46 34.84 24.35
C LYS A 977 40.99 34.52 24.69
N THR A 978 40.41 33.47 24.13
CA THR A 978 39.03 33.02 24.41
C THR A 978 38.96 31.81 25.34
N GLU A 979 40.07 31.46 26.02
CA GLU A 979 40.19 30.31 26.93
C GLU A 979 39.04 30.19 27.96
N THR A 980 38.64 31.29 28.59
CA THR A 980 37.60 31.30 29.64
C THR A 980 36.16 31.38 29.12
N GLY A 981 35.97 31.45 27.80
CA GLY A 981 34.66 31.62 27.16
C GLY A 981 33.88 30.32 27.05
N LEU A 982 34.35 29.39 26.21
CA LEU A 982 33.57 28.21 25.81
C LEU A 982 33.22 27.30 26.99
N ALA A 983 34.19 26.91 27.82
CA ALA A 983 33.95 26.03 28.97
C ALA A 983 32.91 26.60 29.94
N LYS A 984 33.03 27.91 30.24
CA LYS A 984 32.06 28.63 31.09
C LYS A 984 30.67 28.67 30.48
N ILE A 985 30.54 28.85 29.16
CA ILE A 985 29.23 28.84 28.50
C ILE A 985 28.64 27.42 28.46
N VAL A 986 29.42 26.40 28.09
CA VAL A 986 29.01 24.98 28.14
C VAL A 986 28.52 24.60 29.53
N SER A 987 29.16 25.11 30.60
CA SER A 987 28.73 24.89 31.99
C SER A 987 27.31 25.38 32.32
N THR A 988 26.69 26.19 31.46
CA THR A 988 25.32 26.72 31.58
C THR A 988 24.31 26.05 30.64
N LEU A 989 24.77 25.29 29.64
CA LEU A 989 23.91 24.62 28.64
C LEU A 989 23.38 23.27 29.17
N ASN A 990 22.59 23.31 30.24
CA ASN A 990 22.11 22.12 30.97
C ASN A 990 21.19 21.17 30.18
N ASN A 991 20.85 21.51 28.93
CA ASN A 991 20.02 20.69 28.02
C ASN A 991 20.84 20.10 26.85
N LEU A 992 22.13 20.45 26.73
CA LEU A 992 22.99 20.11 25.60
C LEU A 992 23.21 18.60 25.51
N LYS A 993 22.70 17.96 24.46
CA LYS A 993 22.93 16.54 24.14
C LYS A 993 23.94 16.35 23.01
N GLU A 994 24.11 17.30 22.09
CA GLU A 994 24.98 17.12 20.93
C GLU A 994 25.92 18.32 20.79
N LEU A 995 27.24 18.05 20.84
CA LEU A 995 28.28 19.06 20.70
C LEU A 995 29.31 18.62 19.65
N HIS A 996 29.29 19.29 18.49
CA HIS A 996 30.23 19.05 17.38
C HIS A 996 31.30 20.13 17.34
N LEU A 997 32.56 19.68 17.39
CA LEU A 997 33.79 20.49 17.38
C LEU A 997 34.75 19.98 16.28
N ARG A 998 34.20 19.49 15.16
CA ARG A 998 34.99 18.81 14.11
C ARG A 998 35.98 19.78 13.48
N ASN A 999 37.20 19.35 13.20
CA ASN A 999 38.27 20.16 12.61
C ASN A 999 38.58 21.46 13.39
N CYS A 1000 38.12 21.60 14.63
CA CYS A 1000 38.40 22.77 15.46
C CYS A 1000 39.85 22.79 15.95
N SER A 1001 40.38 24.00 16.14
CA SER A 1001 41.62 24.22 16.89
C SER A 1001 41.24 24.73 18.27
N ILE A 1002 41.51 23.95 19.32
CA ILE A 1002 41.12 24.24 20.71
C ILE A 1002 42.30 23.90 21.63
N PRO A 1003 42.75 24.81 22.53
CA PRO A 1003 43.82 24.50 23.48
C PRO A 1003 43.44 23.36 24.44
N ALA A 1004 44.42 22.52 24.79
CA ALA A 1004 44.26 21.36 25.67
C ALA A 1004 43.49 21.67 26.98
N THR A 1005 43.83 22.78 27.62
CA THR A 1005 43.19 23.29 28.84
C THR A 1005 41.70 23.60 28.65
N VAL A 1006 41.34 24.28 27.55
CA VAL A 1006 39.95 24.64 27.24
C VAL A 1006 39.13 23.40 26.95
N LEU A 1007 39.68 22.45 26.17
CA LEU A 1007 38.97 21.21 25.87
C LEU A 1007 38.74 20.37 27.13
N LYS A 1008 39.73 20.31 28.05
CA LYS A 1008 39.58 19.68 29.36
C LYS A 1008 38.40 20.27 30.13
N GLU A 1009 38.39 21.59 30.34
CA GLU A 1009 37.31 22.26 31.06
C GLU A 1009 35.96 22.11 30.35
N VAL A 1010 35.90 22.10 29.01
CA VAL A 1010 34.67 21.84 28.25
C VAL A 1010 34.12 20.44 28.56
N ILE A 1011 34.95 19.40 28.48
CA ILE A 1011 34.52 18.02 28.72
C ILE A 1011 34.13 17.80 30.19
N GLU A 1012 34.85 18.39 31.14
CA GLU A 1012 34.49 18.36 32.57
C GLU A 1012 33.17 19.12 32.85
N ASN A 1013 32.80 20.11 32.04
CA ASN A 1013 31.55 20.87 32.18
C ASN A 1013 30.32 20.31 31.42
N LEU A 1014 30.45 19.20 30.69
CA LEU A 1014 29.32 18.51 30.04
C LEU A 1014 28.44 17.78 31.08
N LYS A 1015 27.47 18.52 31.65
CA LYS A 1015 26.62 18.12 32.79
C LYS A 1015 25.34 17.34 32.41
N SER A 1016 24.83 17.52 31.20
CA SER A 1016 23.64 16.81 30.70
C SER A 1016 23.87 15.30 30.68
N SER A 1017 22.84 14.49 30.89
CA SER A 1017 22.91 13.06 30.58
C SER A 1017 22.83 12.81 29.07
N GLU A 1018 23.44 11.72 28.60
CA GLU A 1018 23.33 11.23 27.21
C GLU A 1018 23.95 12.16 26.16
N VAL A 1019 25.19 12.60 26.38
CA VAL A 1019 25.90 13.51 25.47
C VAL A 1019 26.59 12.76 24.32
N ILE A 1020 26.43 13.29 23.11
CA ILE A 1020 27.23 13.05 21.92
C ILE A 1020 28.30 14.13 21.86
N LEU A 1021 29.57 13.74 21.98
CA LEU A 1021 30.74 14.60 21.81
C LEU A 1021 31.51 14.17 20.57
N ASP A 1022 31.71 15.12 19.66
CA ASP A 1022 32.21 14.85 18.32
C ASP A 1022 33.39 15.78 18.00
N LEU A 1023 34.59 15.19 18.00
CA LEU A 1023 35.89 15.84 17.85
C LEU A 1023 36.58 15.45 16.53
N GLN A 1024 35.83 14.99 15.53
CA GLN A 1024 36.36 14.45 14.27
C GLN A 1024 37.38 15.43 13.63
N GLY A 1025 38.56 14.95 13.24
CA GLY A 1025 39.58 15.74 12.53
C GLY A 1025 40.32 16.80 13.36
N MET A 1026 39.98 16.98 14.64
CA MET A 1026 40.75 17.84 15.55
C MET A 1026 42.24 17.45 15.61
N GLN A 1027 43.08 18.47 15.83
CA GLN A 1027 44.53 18.33 15.96
C GLN A 1027 44.94 18.53 17.42
N PHE A 1028 45.64 17.53 17.97
CA PHE A 1028 46.13 17.49 19.35
C PHE A 1028 47.65 17.45 19.39
N ASP A 1029 48.21 17.93 20.50
CA ASP A 1029 49.55 17.63 20.97
C ASP A 1029 49.50 16.60 22.11
N ASP A 1030 50.66 16.18 22.65
CA ASP A 1030 50.72 15.21 23.76
C ASP A 1030 50.00 15.71 25.02
N GLU A 1031 49.95 17.02 25.26
CA GLU A 1031 49.23 17.62 26.40
C GLU A 1031 47.72 17.54 26.19
N GLY A 1032 47.23 17.81 24.98
CA GLY A 1032 45.84 17.63 24.57
C GLY A 1032 45.39 16.18 24.66
N ILE A 1033 46.20 15.23 24.21
CA ILE A 1033 45.92 13.79 24.31
C ILE A 1033 45.82 13.35 25.78
N ASN A 1034 46.76 13.79 26.63
CA ASN A 1034 46.72 13.47 28.07
C ASN A 1034 45.47 14.09 28.74
N SER A 1035 45.18 15.37 28.43
CA SER A 1035 44.03 16.11 28.96
C SER A 1035 42.70 15.47 28.54
N LEU A 1036 42.58 15.05 27.29
CA LEU A 1036 41.42 14.33 26.76
C LEU A 1036 41.21 12.98 27.48
N ALA A 1037 42.29 12.23 27.69
CA ALA A 1037 42.27 10.95 28.41
C ALA A 1037 41.86 11.12 29.89
N GLU A 1038 42.38 12.13 30.59
CA GLU A 1038 41.94 12.45 31.95
C GLU A 1038 40.45 12.84 32.01
N SER A 1039 40.01 13.70 31.09
CA SER A 1039 38.63 14.20 31.04
C SER A 1039 37.61 13.09 30.78
N ILE A 1040 37.86 12.23 29.77
CA ILE A 1040 36.96 11.13 29.42
C ILE A 1040 36.99 9.98 30.43
N LYS A 1041 38.07 9.85 31.21
CA LYS A 1041 38.13 8.97 32.38
C LYS A 1041 37.22 9.47 33.52
N ILE A 1042 37.02 10.77 33.67
CA ILE A 1042 36.19 11.36 34.74
C ILE A 1042 34.72 11.49 34.31
N ASN A 1043 34.44 12.08 33.15
CA ASN A 1043 33.08 12.34 32.68
C ASN A 1043 32.28 11.04 32.44
N LYS A 1044 31.10 10.91 33.07
CA LYS A 1044 30.17 9.75 32.92
C LYS A 1044 28.84 10.11 32.24
N ASN A 1045 28.85 11.18 31.45
CA ASN A 1045 27.69 11.71 30.73
C ASN A 1045 27.76 11.49 29.21
N ILE A 1046 28.97 11.41 28.65
CA ILE A 1046 29.20 11.17 27.22
C ILE A 1046 28.90 9.71 26.89
N ILE A 1047 27.86 9.48 26.07
CA ILE A 1047 27.47 8.16 25.56
C ILE A 1047 27.94 7.91 24.13
N SER A 1048 28.24 8.96 23.36
CA SER A 1048 28.79 8.83 22.01
C SER A 1048 30.04 9.70 21.91
N PHE A 1049 31.16 9.09 21.53
CA PHE A 1049 32.46 9.74 21.47
C PHE A 1049 33.11 9.50 20.12
N ASP A 1050 33.25 10.56 19.32
CA ASP A 1050 33.91 10.54 18.03
C ASP A 1050 35.25 11.29 18.10
N ILE A 1051 36.33 10.58 17.79
CA ILE A 1051 37.67 11.15 17.61
C ILE A 1051 38.27 10.73 16.26
N SER A 1052 37.43 10.39 15.29
CA SER A 1052 37.88 9.89 13.99
C SER A 1052 38.66 10.94 13.18
N GLN A 1053 39.59 10.49 12.34
CA GLN A 1053 40.47 11.34 11.49
C GLN A 1053 41.37 12.32 12.28
N THR A 1054 41.44 12.19 13.61
CA THR A 1054 42.32 13.00 14.47
C THR A 1054 43.77 12.50 14.42
N ASN A 1055 44.71 13.37 14.75
CA ASN A 1055 46.15 13.07 14.70
C ASN A 1055 46.68 12.34 15.97
N VAL A 1056 45.83 11.64 16.73
CA VAL A 1056 46.18 11.06 18.04
C VAL A 1056 47.19 9.91 17.98
N LYS A 1057 47.29 9.22 16.84
CA LYS A 1057 48.21 8.08 16.58
C LYS A 1057 47.95 6.86 17.47
N ASP A 1058 48.58 5.73 17.16
CA ASP A 1058 48.45 4.49 17.92
C ASP A 1058 48.78 4.71 19.41
N LYS A 1059 49.83 5.48 19.74
CA LYS A 1059 50.21 5.81 21.13
C LYS A 1059 49.20 6.66 21.88
N GLY A 1060 48.67 7.71 21.27
CA GLY A 1060 47.67 8.56 21.93
C GLY A 1060 46.33 7.87 22.07
N LEU A 1061 45.92 7.14 21.03
CA LEU A 1061 44.75 6.27 21.05
C LEU A 1061 44.84 5.19 22.14
N SER A 1062 46.02 4.63 22.38
CA SER A 1062 46.26 3.69 23.49
C SER A 1062 45.95 4.32 24.86
N LYS A 1063 46.41 5.56 25.11
CA LYS A 1063 46.09 6.31 26.36
C LYS A 1063 44.58 6.53 26.51
N ILE A 1064 43.90 6.93 25.41
CA ILE A 1064 42.46 7.20 25.40
C ILE A 1064 41.65 5.91 25.65
N LEU A 1065 42.03 4.80 25.01
CA LEU A 1065 41.41 3.49 25.24
C LEU A 1065 41.62 3.00 26.68
N ASP A 1066 42.79 3.22 27.27
CA ASP A 1066 43.06 2.90 28.67
C ASP A 1066 42.29 3.78 29.66
N ALA A 1067 42.02 5.05 29.33
CA ALA A 1067 41.08 5.89 30.07
C ALA A 1067 39.63 5.39 29.94
N LEU A 1068 39.22 4.95 28.74
CA LEU A 1068 37.91 4.37 28.48
C LEU A 1068 37.70 3.00 29.17
N VAL A 1069 38.75 2.28 29.55
CA VAL A 1069 38.66 1.06 30.40
C VAL A 1069 38.08 1.37 31.81
N GLU A 1070 38.10 2.63 32.23
CA GLU A 1070 37.44 3.14 33.45
C GLU A 1070 36.13 3.90 33.15
N ASN A 1071 35.70 3.98 31.88
CA ASN A 1071 34.44 4.58 31.47
C ASN A 1071 33.45 3.51 30.97
N THR A 1072 32.38 3.30 31.74
CA THR A 1072 31.36 2.27 31.48
C THR A 1072 30.03 2.87 31.00
N VAL A 1073 30.02 4.07 30.41
CA VAL A 1073 28.81 4.70 29.84
C VAL A 1073 28.87 4.92 28.33
N VAL A 1074 30.04 4.87 27.70
CA VAL A 1074 30.16 5.06 26.24
C VAL A 1074 29.48 3.91 25.51
N GLU A 1075 28.42 4.23 24.76
CA GLU A 1075 27.63 3.31 23.95
C GLU A 1075 28.06 3.33 22.48
N THR A 1076 28.56 4.47 21.98
CA THR A 1076 29.10 4.64 20.62
C THR A 1076 30.53 5.15 20.70
N LEU A 1077 31.46 4.43 20.06
CA LEU A 1077 32.86 4.85 19.94
C LEU A 1077 33.28 4.84 18.46
N ASN A 1078 33.74 5.99 17.96
CA ASN A 1078 34.35 6.10 16.64
C ASN A 1078 35.82 6.55 16.77
N ILE A 1079 36.72 5.68 16.33
CA ILE A 1079 38.17 5.93 16.29
C ILE A 1079 38.74 5.71 14.88
N SER A 1080 37.88 5.79 13.86
CA SER A 1080 38.23 5.58 12.45
C SER A 1080 39.36 6.50 11.98
N LYS A 1081 40.25 6.01 11.12
CA LYS A 1081 41.32 6.80 10.45
C LYS A 1081 42.27 7.56 11.40
N THR A 1082 42.36 7.16 12.67
CA THR A 1082 43.33 7.68 13.67
C THR A 1082 44.64 6.88 13.73
N ILE A 1083 44.60 5.65 13.23
CA ILE A 1083 45.69 4.67 13.22
C ILE A 1083 46.78 5.12 12.23
N ASN A 1084 48.04 4.99 12.65
CA ASN A 1084 49.21 5.37 11.85
C ASN A 1084 50.41 4.42 11.97
N GLY A 1085 50.31 3.36 12.77
CA GLY A 1085 51.34 2.32 12.85
C GLY A 1085 52.52 2.63 13.78
N ASP A 1086 52.44 3.67 14.64
CA ASP A 1086 53.59 4.06 15.49
C ASP A 1086 53.74 3.30 16.83
N ASP A 1087 52.71 2.53 17.22
CA ASP A 1087 52.70 1.59 18.35
C ASP A 1087 51.51 0.62 18.26
N THR A 1088 51.43 -0.13 17.16
CA THR A 1088 50.30 -1.03 16.93
C THR A 1088 50.22 -2.15 17.97
N GLU A 1089 51.32 -2.51 18.64
CA GLU A 1089 51.31 -3.46 19.75
C GLU A 1089 50.64 -2.87 21.00
N GLY A 1090 51.01 -1.65 21.40
CA GLY A 1090 50.35 -0.92 22.49
C GLY A 1090 48.87 -0.66 22.21
N LEU A 1091 48.53 -0.25 20.99
CA LEU A 1091 47.15 -0.04 20.54
C LEU A 1091 46.34 -1.33 20.62
N MET A 1092 46.88 -2.44 20.13
CA MET A 1092 46.19 -3.73 20.18
C MET A 1092 46.02 -4.24 21.62
N ALA A 1093 46.98 -3.99 22.51
CA ALA A 1093 46.84 -4.30 23.93
C ALA A 1093 45.72 -3.47 24.58
N ALA A 1094 45.67 -2.15 24.34
CA ALA A 1094 44.66 -1.25 24.89
C ALA A 1094 43.25 -1.54 24.32
N LEU A 1095 43.12 -1.72 23.01
CA LEU A 1095 41.84 -2.01 22.35
C LEU A 1095 41.25 -3.34 22.82
N LEU A 1096 42.06 -4.41 22.89
CA LEU A 1096 41.60 -5.71 23.39
C LEU A 1096 41.36 -5.72 24.91
N LYS A 1097 41.90 -4.77 25.66
CA LYS A 1097 41.62 -4.56 27.10
C LYS A 1097 40.30 -3.81 27.29
N TYR A 1098 40.03 -2.79 26.47
CA TYR A 1098 38.75 -2.07 26.44
C TYR A 1098 37.59 -2.97 26.02
N LEU A 1099 37.68 -3.65 24.87
CA LEU A 1099 36.59 -4.50 24.33
C LEU A 1099 36.20 -5.68 25.24
N LYS A 1100 37.07 -6.10 26.16
CA LYS A 1100 36.79 -7.12 27.19
C LYS A 1100 36.11 -6.57 28.45
N LYS A 1101 36.12 -5.25 28.67
CA LYS A 1101 35.47 -4.59 29.81
C LYS A 1101 34.25 -3.74 29.44
N ALA A 1102 34.15 -3.28 28.20
CA ALA A 1102 33.09 -2.37 27.76
C ALA A 1102 31.71 -3.06 27.75
N THR A 1103 30.93 -2.85 28.79
CA THR A 1103 29.55 -3.36 28.94
C THR A 1103 28.48 -2.46 28.34
N SER A 1104 28.80 -1.18 28.09
CA SER A 1104 27.89 -0.18 27.50
C SER A 1104 27.95 -0.14 25.97
N LEU A 1105 29.07 -0.56 25.37
CA LEU A 1105 29.38 -0.34 23.96
C LEU A 1105 28.45 -1.13 23.02
N LYS A 1106 27.57 -0.40 22.32
CA LYS A 1106 26.63 -0.89 21.31
C LYS A 1106 27.16 -0.68 19.90
N ASN A 1107 27.83 0.44 19.63
CA ASN A 1107 28.26 0.85 18.30
C ASN A 1107 29.77 1.07 18.27
N LEU A 1108 30.48 0.33 17.43
CA LEU A 1108 31.93 0.40 17.31
C LEU A 1108 32.31 0.71 15.86
N ILE A 1109 32.96 1.85 15.63
CA ILE A 1109 33.35 2.32 14.30
C ILE A 1109 34.89 2.38 14.21
N LEU A 1110 35.40 1.52 13.34
CA LEU A 1110 36.82 1.23 13.08
C LEU A 1110 37.11 1.28 11.58
N GLU A 1111 36.67 2.31 10.86
CA GLU A 1111 37.04 2.48 9.45
C GLU A 1111 38.55 2.80 9.35
N GLY A 1112 39.29 2.01 8.55
CA GLY A 1112 40.71 2.23 8.28
C GLY A 1112 40.99 3.30 7.22
N GLY A 1113 42.27 3.55 6.95
CA GLY A 1113 42.71 4.44 5.87
C GLY A 1113 43.02 3.72 4.56
N ASN A 1114 43.37 4.50 3.53
CA ASN A 1114 43.71 3.99 2.19
C ASN A 1114 45.16 3.46 2.08
N LYS A 1115 45.90 3.40 3.19
CA LYS A 1115 47.29 2.96 3.26
C LYS A 1115 47.45 1.90 4.35
N THR A 1116 48.43 1.02 4.19
CA THR A 1116 48.70 -0.10 5.11
C THR A 1116 49.13 0.35 6.52
N ASP A 1117 49.73 1.53 6.68
CA ASP A 1117 50.05 2.13 7.98
C ASP A 1117 48.80 2.69 8.71
N GLN A 1118 47.68 2.85 8.01
CA GLN A 1118 46.40 3.31 8.54
C GLN A 1118 45.39 2.17 8.74
N GLN A 1119 45.88 0.92 8.79
CA GLN A 1119 45.09 -0.31 8.79
C GLN A 1119 45.60 -1.29 9.84
N LEU A 1120 44.69 -1.99 10.51
CA LEU A 1120 45.03 -3.09 11.41
C LEU A 1120 45.34 -4.39 10.63
N GLY A 1121 44.81 -4.55 9.41
CA GLY A 1121 45.06 -5.72 8.58
C GLY A 1121 44.73 -7.03 9.30
N LEU A 1122 45.73 -7.90 9.45
CA LEU A 1122 45.55 -9.17 10.19
C LEU A 1122 45.29 -8.98 11.69
N ASN A 1123 45.60 -7.82 12.28
CA ASN A 1123 45.27 -7.51 13.68
C ASN A 1123 43.76 -7.32 13.89
N MET A 1124 42.94 -7.20 12.83
CA MET A 1124 41.48 -7.33 12.94
C MET A 1124 41.04 -8.72 13.44
N ILE A 1125 41.83 -9.77 13.24
CA ILE A 1125 41.46 -11.14 13.65
C ILE A 1125 41.29 -11.25 15.18
N PRO A 1126 42.25 -10.84 16.04
CA PRO A 1126 42.02 -10.80 17.48
C PRO A 1126 40.93 -9.79 17.92
N VAL A 1127 40.72 -8.68 17.20
CA VAL A 1127 39.57 -7.78 17.46
C VAL A 1127 38.26 -8.55 17.30
N LEU A 1128 38.02 -9.10 16.10
CA LEU A 1128 36.82 -9.88 15.77
C LEU A 1128 36.61 -11.06 16.73
N ASN A 1129 37.68 -11.79 17.08
CA ASN A 1129 37.63 -12.88 18.05
C ASN A 1129 37.27 -12.42 19.48
N SER A 1130 37.61 -11.18 19.87
CA SER A 1130 37.18 -10.63 21.16
C SER A 1130 35.67 -10.35 21.19
N LEU A 1131 35.09 -9.94 20.05
CA LEU A 1131 33.66 -9.64 19.93
C LEU A 1131 32.77 -10.91 19.93
N VAL A 1132 33.34 -12.11 19.72
CA VAL A 1132 32.61 -13.39 19.77
C VAL A 1132 31.95 -13.64 21.13
N LYS A 1133 32.47 -13.02 22.20
CA LYS A 1133 31.91 -13.09 23.57
C LYS A 1133 31.25 -11.79 24.03
N ASN A 1134 31.09 -10.79 23.15
CA ASN A 1134 30.44 -9.54 23.50
C ASN A 1134 28.93 -9.66 23.25
N GLU A 1135 28.12 -9.37 24.28
CA GLU A 1135 26.65 -9.46 24.25
C GLU A 1135 25.98 -8.07 24.21
N HIS A 1136 26.70 -7.04 23.76
CA HIS A 1136 26.26 -5.64 23.80
C HIS A 1136 26.37 -4.93 22.45
N ILE A 1137 27.34 -5.29 21.60
CA ILE A 1137 27.49 -4.69 20.28
C ILE A 1137 26.30 -5.03 19.38
N VAL A 1138 25.69 -3.97 18.84
CA VAL A 1138 24.56 -3.90 17.92
C VAL A 1138 25.01 -3.43 16.54
N SER A 1139 25.98 -2.52 16.45
CA SER A 1139 26.53 -2.02 15.18
C SER A 1139 28.05 -2.13 15.14
N LEU A 1140 28.58 -2.65 14.04
CA LEU A 1140 30.02 -2.77 13.79
C LEU A 1140 30.36 -2.22 12.40
N ASP A 1141 31.23 -1.22 12.37
CA ASP A 1141 31.85 -0.71 11.15
C ASP A 1141 33.35 -1.01 11.19
N ILE A 1142 33.80 -1.78 10.19
CA ILE A 1142 35.19 -2.23 10.02
C ILE A 1142 35.64 -2.04 8.57
N GLN A 1143 35.07 -1.07 7.87
CA GLN A 1143 35.46 -0.74 6.48
C GLN A 1143 36.95 -0.40 6.35
N SER A 1144 37.52 -0.58 5.17
CA SER A 1144 38.86 -0.04 4.83
C SER A 1144 40.02 -0.56 5.70
N GLN A 1145 39.88 -1.72 6.37
CA GLN A 1145 40.87 -2.25 7.33
C GLN A 1145 41.89 -3.25 6.74
N GLY A 1146 41.83 -3.57 5.45
CA GLY A 1146 42.82 -4.43 4.77
C GLY A 1146 42.92 -5.87 5.31
N MET A 1147 41.89 -6.39 5.96
CA MET A 1147 41.97 -7.66 6.70
C MET A 1147 41.99 -8.93 5.81
N GLY A 1148 41.63 -8.78 4.53
CA GLY A 1148 41.63 -9.81 3.49
C GLY A 1148 40.77 -11.04 3.81
N ASN A 1149 41.03 -12.13 3.07
CA ASN A 1149 40.33 -13.41 3.27
C ASN A 1149 40.44 -13.93 4.71
N LYS A 1150 41.59 -13.72 5.40
CA LYS A 1150 41.79 -14.21 6.77
C LYS A 1150 40.89 -13.49 7.78
N GLY A 1151 40.77 -12.16 7.67
CA GLY A 1151 39.80 -11.39 8.45
C GLY A 1151 38.35 -11.77 8.12
N ALA A 1152 38.03 -11.95 6.84
CA ALA A 1152 36.70 -12.40 6.42
C ALA A 1152 36.30 -13.78 6.99
N PHE A 1153 37.24 -14.73 7.15
CA PHE A 1153 36.96 -15.98 7.87
C PHE A 1153 36.69 -15.78 9.36
N ALA A 1154 37.38 -14.84 10.04
CA ALA A 1154 37.11 -14.49 11.43
C ALA A 1154 35.74 -13.78 11.59
N LEU A 1155 35.41 -12.87 10.67
CA LEU A 1155 34.10 -12.20 10.59
C LEU A 1155 32.97 -13.23 10.36
N ALA A 1156 33.16 -14.18 9.44
CA ALA A 1156 32.23 -15.28 9.20
C ALA A 1156 32.08 -16.24 10.40
N ASN A 1157 33.04 -16.28 11.33
CA ASN A 1157 32.92 -17.00 12.59
C ASN A 1157 32.14 -16.17 13.63
N LEU A 1158 32.44 -14.87 13.76
CA LEU A 1158 31.68 -13.93 14.60
C LEU A 1158 30.19 -13.93 14.23
N LEU A 1159 29.86 -13.83 12.93
CA LEU A 1159 28.49 -13.84 12.42
C LEU A 1159 27.71 -15.13 12.73
N LYS A 1160 28.38 -16.28 12.87
CA LYS A 1160 27.74 -17.56 13.24
C LYS A 1160 27.38 -17.65 14.72
N ILE A 1161 28.00 -16.84 15.58
CA ILE A 1161 27.93 -16.95 17.04
C ILE A 1161 27.18 -15.77 17.67
N THR A 1162 27.37 -14.56 17.15
CA THR A 1162 26.71 -13.35 17.65
C THR A 1162 25.18 -13.42 17.52
N LYS A 1163 24.49 -12.83 18.50
CA LYS A 1163 23.03 -12.73 18.59
C LYS A 1163 22.53 -11.29 18.67
N THR A 1164 23.44 -10.32 18.82
CA THR A 1164 23.13 -8.92 19.12
C THR A 1164 23.46 -7.97 17.98
N LEU A 1165 24.48 -8.31 17.17
CA LEU A 1165 24.91 -7.54 16.01
C LEU A 1165 23.78 -7.49 14.97
N GLN A 1166 23.24 -6.29 14.76
CA GLN A 1166 22.17 -5.97 13.82
C GLN A 1166 22.71 -5.25 12.57
N THR A 1167 23.69 -4.36 12.71
CA THR A 1167 24.24 -3.57 11.58
C THR A 1167 25.71 -3.91 11.36
N LEU A 1168 26.09 -4.20 10.11
CA LEU A 1168 27.48 -4.49 9.72
C LEU A 1168 27.91 -3.75 8.45
N LYS A 1169 29.01 -2.99 8.56
CA LYS A 1169 29.74 -2.39 7.44
C LYS A 1169 31.17 -2.92 7.37
N TRP A 1170 31.63 -3.27 6.16
CA TRP A 1170 32.80 -4.14 5.97
C TRP A 1170 33.43 -4.10 4.57
N ASP A 1171 33.02 -3.20 3.67
CA ASP A 1171 33.66 -3.02 2.34
C ASP A 1171 35.12 -2.50 2.43
N GLN A 1172 35.85 -2.53 1.31
CA GLN A 1172 37.25 -2.10 1.16
C GLN A 1172 38.24 -2.89 2.05
N ASN A 1173 38.00 -4.18 2.26
CA ASN A 1173 38.84 -5.02 3.10
C ASN A 1173 39.73 -5.99 2.33
N GLU A 1174 39.88 -5.81 1.01
CA GLU A 1174 40.63 -6.69 0.11
C GLU A 1174 40.10 -8.14 0.13
N ILE A 1175 38.79 -8.29 0.35
CA ILE A 1175 38.17 -9.60 0.55
C ILE A 1175 38.02 -10.34 -0.78
N GLY A 1176 38.76 -11.43 -0.92
CA GLY A 1176 38.67 -12.32 -2.07
C GLY A 1176 37.41 -13.19 -2.05
N ILE A 1177 37.17 -13.86 -3.19
CA ILE A 1177 36.05 -14.80 -3.41
C ILE A 1177 35.83 -15.80 -2.26
N PHE A 1178 36.91 -16.33 -1.67
CA PHE A 1178 36.81 -17.28 -0.56
C PHE A 1178 36.30 -16.64 0.74
N GLY A 1179 36.74 -15.41 1.05
CA GLY A 1179 36.26 -14.64 2.19
C GLY A 1179 34.80 -14.19 2.02
N LEU A 1180 34.45 -13.67 0.83
CA LEU A 1180 33.06 -13.32 0.50
C LEU A 1180 32.15 -14.55 0.63
N ARG A 1181 32.60 -15.72 0.15
CA ARG A 1181 31.83 -16.96 0.27
C ARG A 1181 31.64 -17.40 1.73
N ALA A 1182 32.67 -17.30 2.56
CA ALA A 1182 32.57 -17.61 3.99
C ALA A 1182 31.53 -16.74 4.70
N VAL A 1183 31.48 -15.44 4.37
CA VAL A 1183 30.47 -14.53 4.93
C VAL A 1183 29.07 -14.87 4.40
N VAL A 1184 28.88 -15.13 3.10
CA VAL A 1184 27.59 -15.62 2.55
C VAL A 1184 27.10 -16.89 3.26
N ASP A 1185 27.98 -17.87 3.47
CA ASP A 1185 27.63 -19.12 4.15
C ASP A 1185 27.38 -18.91 5.67
N SER A 1186 27.97 -17.87 6.30
CA SER A 1186 27.61 -17.46 7.67
C SER A 1186 26.23 -16.79 7.75
N MET A 1187 25.89 -15.96 6.76
CA MET A 1187 24.61 -15.24 6.69
C MET A 1187 23.41 -16.17 6.47
N ARG A 1188 23.63 -17.43 6.09
CA ARG A 1188 22.61 -18.50 6.03
C ARG A 1188 22.16 -19.01 7.41
N VAL A 1189 22.99 -18.85 8.45
CA VAL A 1189 22.71 -19.33 9.81
C VAL A 1189 22.62 -18.22 10.86
N ASN A 1190 23.20 -17.04 10.61
CA ASN A 1190 22.97 -15.86 11.44
C ASN A 1190 21.47 -15.48 11.46
N THR A 1191 20.97 -15.00 12.59
CA THR A 1191 19.58 -14.53 12.77
C THR A 1191 19.48 -13.12 13.40
N SER A 1192 20.60 -12.44 13.64
CA SER A 1192 20.64 -11.14 14.33
C SER A 1192 20.76 -9.95 13.39
N VAL A 1193 21.47 -10.10 12.27
CA VAL A 1193 21.80 -9.01 11.35
C VAL A 1193 20.54 -8.55 10.60
N LYS A 1194 20.23 -7.26 10.74
CA LYS A 1194 19.13 -6.52 10.12
C LYS A 1194 19.60 -5.58 9.00
N GLU A 1195 20.86 -5.18 9.00
CA GLU A 1195 21.43 -4.24 8.03
C GLU A 1195 22.82 -4.75 7.65
N LEU A 1196 23.05 -5.02 6.36
CA LEU A 1196 24.33 -5.48 5.85
C LEU A 1196 24.74 -4.68 4.63
N GLN A 1197 25.83 -3.92 4.76
CA GLN A 1197 26.46 -3.26 3.63
C GLN A 1197 26.92 -4.29 2.58
N LEU A 1198 26.63 -4.04 1.31
CA LEU A 1198 27.20 -4.82 0.21
C LEU A 1198 28.66 -4.38 -0.04
N PRO A 1199 29.63 -5.30 -0.15
CA PRO A 1199 31.04 -4.98 -0.36
C PRO A 1199 31.32 -4.65 -1.85
N ILE A 1200 30.82 -3.50 -2.30
CA ILE A 1200 30.82 -3.08 -3.71
C ILE A 1200 32.26 -2.88 -4.22
N LEU A 1201 33.13 -2.27 -3.42
CA LEU A 1201 34.49 -1.92 -3.83
C LEU A 1201 35.41 -3.14 -3.86
N ASP A 1202 35.33 -4.04 -2.89
CA ASP A 1202 36.02 -5.34 -2.95
C ASP A 1202 35.54 -6.17 -4.16
N CYS A 1203 34.25 -6.16 -4.48
CA CYS A 1203 33.73 -6.80 -5.69
C CYS A 1203 34.19 -6.13 -6.99
N ARG A 1204 34.38 -4.80 -7.01
CA ARG A 1204 34.97 -4.09 -8.16
C ARG A 1204 36.47 -4.42 -8.32
N ALA A 1205 37.22 -4.62 -7.24
CA ALA A 1205 38.59 -5.12 -7.32
C ALA A 1205 38.64 -6.53 -7.94
N LEU A 1206 37.73 -7.43 -7.56
CA LEU A 1206 37.61 -8.77 -8.15
C LEU A 1206 37.24 -8.75 -9.65
N ARG A 1207 36.48 -7.75 -10.11
CA ARG A 1207 36.22 -7.52 -11.55
C ARG A 1207 37.51 -7.22 -12.32
N VAL A 1208 38.34 -6.31 -11.80
CA VAL A 1208 39.62 -5.92 -12.43
C VAL A 1208 40.60 -7.09 -12.49
N GLN A 1209 40.56 -8.00 -11.51
CA GLN A 1209 41.34 -9.24 -11.50
C GLN A 1209 40.79 -10.36 -12.43
N GLY A 1210 39.81 -10.07 -13.28
CA GLY A 1210 39.26 -11.03 -14.26
C GLY A 1210 38.32 -12.11 -13.68
N LYS A 1211 37.98 -12.05 -12.38
CA LYS A 1211 37.16 -13.07 -11.68
C LYS A 1211 35.69 -12.64 -11.51
N PHE A 1212 35.21 -11.81 -12.44
CA PHE A 1212 33.95 -11.08 -12.32
C PHE A 1212 32.69 -11.97 -12.23
N ASN A 1213 32.66 -13.05 -13.01
CA ASN A 1213 31.48 -13.93 -13.12
C ASN A 1213 31.16 -14.62 -11.79
N ASP A 1214 32.18 -15.10 -11.07
CA ASP A 1214 32.02 -15.71 -9.75
C ASP A 1214 31.66 -14.67 -8.67
N GLY A 1215 32.23 -13.46 -8.75
CA GLY A 1215 31.88 -12.34 -7.88
C GLY A 1215 30.41 -11.96 -7.98
N ASN A 1216 29.90 -11.77 -9.20
CA ASN A 1216 28.48 -11.48 -9.44
C ASN A 1216 27.56 -12.60 -8.97
N LYS A 1217 27.96 -13.87 -9.14
CA LYS A 1217 27.19 -15.02 -8.63
C LYS A 1217 27.14 -15.03 -7.10
N ILE A 1218 28.24 -14.74 -6.42
CA ILE A 1218 28.31 -14.69 -4.95
C ILE A 1218 27.53 -13.50 -4.40
N ILE A 1219 27.57 -12.33 -5.03
CA ILE A 1219 26.71 -11.19 -4.67
C ILE A 1219 25.23 -11.50 -4.96
N GLY A 1220 24.91 -12.19 -6.05
CA GLY A 1220 23.56 -12.69 -6.30
C GLY A 1220 23.08 -13.70 -5.24
N GLU A 1221 23.96 -14.55 -4.71
CA GLU A 1221 23.66 -15.43 -3.57
C GLU A 1221 23.55 -14.64 -2.25
N LEU A 1222 24.34 -13.57 -2.04
CA LEU A 1222 24.26 -12.69 -0.88
C LEU A 1222 22.92 -11.93 -0.87
N VAL A 1223 22.62 -11.19 -1.93
CA VAL A 1223 21.38 -10.43 -2.11
C VAL A 1223 20.15 -11.34 -1.96
N LYS A 1224 20.15 -12.55 -2.54
CA LYS A 1224 19.05 -13.51 -2.33
C LYS A 1224 18.94 -14.04 -0.88
N SER A 1225 20.05 -14.13 -0.15
CA SER A 1225 20.06 -14.54 1.27
C SER A 1225 19.61 -13.41 2.21
N VAL A 1226 19.83 -12.15 1.78
CA VAL A 1226 19.47 -10.90 2.45
C VAL A 1226 17.98 -10.57 2.20
N GLN A 1227 17.54 -10.49 0.93
CA GLN A 1227 16.14 -10.32 0.53
C GLN A 1227 15.19 -11.39 1.14
N LYS A 1228 15.61 -12.65 1.23
CA LYS A 1228 14.81 -13.73 1.84
C LYS A 1228 14.50 -13.48 3.34
N LYS A 1229 15.24 -12.59 3.99
CA LYS A 1229 15.07 -12.19 5.39
C LYS A 1229 14.36 -10.84 5.56
N GLY A 1230 14.00 -10.14 4.47
CA GLY A 1230 13.46 -8.77 4.53
C GLY A 1230 14.51 -7.72 4.89
N LEU A 1231 15.75 -7.93 4.41
CA LEU A 1231 16.93 -7.08 4.58
C LEU A 1231 17.33 -6.43 3.24
#